data_AF-A0A2E5ZSW5-F1
#
_entry.id   AF-A0A2E5ZSW5-F1
#
_cell.length_a   1.000
_cell.length_b   1.000
_cell.length_c   1.000
_cell.angle_alpha   90.00
_cell.angle_beta   90.00
_cell.angle_gamma   90.00
#
_symmetry.space_group_name_H-M   'P 1'
#
loop_
_entity.id
_entity.type
_entity.pdbx_description
1 polymer ?
#
loop_
_entity_poly.entity_id
_entity_poly.type
_entity_poly.pdbx_seq_one_letter_code
_entity_poly.pdbx_strand_id
1 'polypeptide(L)'
;MRFLVNILTMWTLIISVQLKSQDFNSYNINASLNINDNTIEVDQKMKFKNTSNIKLDEIFLEDWSNSYVNNETKLAKRISDEYSRSFSFANKKQRGYTTIKEIKSDNIESWSRLQGQTDIIRILLKETIKKNQSISIELKYTIKLPDSKFTGFGYDDKNFYLKNWIIVFSNLYMDKWLNQSNLNLDDQSLSNSRYNLNFSYKGDYNLNSNLNKREVDIKNQIKSVNLYGSGINNVRLNLVFENSFKTLQNQNIKIETDIFKISNLLEAEIKFDRVSRFVTNYFDDRDKFKLLIPKSDYDLNPFYGLNQLPSFISPFSDQFLEEIVFLKSFVKNYLNQKINLNKRESHWLYNGLEIFIINKYINKYYPDVKFLGRLSNFGLIKNYEISKINFNELFLNYSEYVQRLNLHQLDDQSSEFMTRINQEIASPYHTGVGLIYIESIIGENQFKKLIKDVSAVNSKIELYNLFINYSKADLKWFIKDYIGNRQSIDLKIRKIDLDTYIVTEKNDFKIPYTVGLIENDSIIFSKIFNDTGKIEIPKIDFDYVAVNPVVKLPEFNRSNNWLYRNSKSNLKPLKLKFIGDLENPKNRNVYYRPEITYNLYDGLSPGINLINRGLKNRPFSFEIFTQYASKEKALVGSMNYRYQIDNEIRDNYSTLFNLYYYTNHYNKNLRYQVFSPSIQINFRDNKDLRSNIRKSISLSMFSVDKENNNENKNSLNKYSIFNLGYYYSDIGIIKYLETSVNTEFSNNFGKINLIFDYRKLFKSNRQFQVRIYLGKFFWNNDQFNNFKYNLGRSGGYLFLDNYLGRSERTGLLSQQFIMNGGGFKSFFKDPTTNNFMLTSNLNIGIWKWIEGYLDLGMLKNKDSDSRYFYGTGLRLNLLPDFFELYFPISSSNGFELNDFRYYNKIRFIVSYNLESLGKLFKRRWL
;
A
#
# COMPACT_ATOMS: atom_id res chain seq x y z
N MET A 1 50.22 -32.32 -44.57
CA MET A 1 49.85 -31.04 -43.91
C MET A 1 48.34 -30.78 -43.88
N ARG A 2 47.57 -30.92 -44.98
CA ARG A 2 46.09 -30.77 -44.98
C ARG A 2 45.32 -31.82 -44.15
N PHE A 3 45.84 -33.04 -44.00
CA PHE A 3 45.18 -34.11 -43.22
C PHE A 3 45.32 -33.92 -41.69
N LEU A 4 46.44 -33.34 -41.23
CA LEU A 4 46.69 -33.02 -39.82
C LEU A 4 45.91 -31.79 -39.34
N VAL A 5 45.68 -30.81 -40.23
CA VAL A 5 44.82 -29.64 -39.92
C VAL A 5 43.35 -30.06 -39.82
N ASN A 6 42.89 -31.03 -40.61
CA ASN A 6 41.50 -31.52 -40.55
C ASN A 6 41.21 -32.40 -39.32
N ILE A 7 42.19 -33.13 -38.80
CA ILE A 7 42.02 -33.92 -37.56
C ILE A 7 42.09 -33.02 -36.31
N LEU A 8 42.95 -32.00 -36.30
CA LEU A 8 43.02 -31.05 -35.16
C LEU A 8 41.79 -30.12 -35.09
N THR A 9 41.21 -29.76 -36.25
CA THR A 9 39.97 -28.97 -36.33
C THR A 9 38.72 -29.80 -36.04
N MET A 10 38.70 -31.10 -36.38
CA MET A 10 37.59 -31.97 -35.96
C MET A 10 37.59 -32.28 -34.45
N TRP A 11 38.75 -32.37 -33.78
CA TRP A 11 38.78 -32.66 -32.34
C TRP A 11 38.58 -31.43 -31.44
N THR A 12 38.93 -30.23 -31.90
CA THR A 12 38.72 -28.99 -31.12
C THR A 12 37.32 -28.39 -31.24
N LEU A 13 36.51 -28.82 -32.22
CA LEU A 13 35.10 -28.43 -32.37
C LEU A 13 34.09 -29.41 -31.74
N ILE A 14 34.52 -30.59 -31.29
CA ILE A 14 33.62 -31.62 -30.71
C ILE A 14 33.37 -31.44 -29.20
N ILE A 15 34.03 -30.51 -28.52
CA ILE A 15 33.66 -30.11 -27.15
C ILE A 15 33.35 -28.61 -27.14
N SER A 16 32.38 -28.21 -27.96
CA SER A 16 31.57 -27.05 -27.61
C SER A 16 30.78 -27.43 -26.38
N VAL A 17 31.20 -26.89 -25.25
CA VAL A 17 30.48 -26.94 -23.97
C VAL A 17 29.12 -26.29 -24.18
N GLN A 18 28.12 -27.09 -24.57
CA GLN A 18 26.71 -26.78 -24.36
C GLN A 18 26.43 -26.87 -22.86
N LEU A 19 26.93 -25.91 -22.08
CA LEU A 19 26.35 -25.56 -20.79
C LEU A 19 25.10 -24.72 -21.06
N LYS A 20 24.03 -25.36 -21.55
CA LYS A 20 22.68 -24.79 -21.55
C LYS A 20 21.75 -25.79 -20.84
N SER A 21 21.31 -25.40 -19.65
CA SER A 21 20.30 -26.01 -18.77
C SER A 21 20.48 -27.51 -18.46
N GLN A 22 21.26 -27.84 -17.43
CA GLN A 22 21.09 -29.13 -16.75
C GLN A 22 19.79 -29.04 -15.92
N ASP A 23 18.69 -29.58 -16.44
CA ASP A 23 17.44 -29.70 -15.67
C ASP A 23 17.73 -30.51 -14.38
N PHE A 24 17.61 -29.89 -13.21
CA PHE A 24 17.93 -30.56 -11.93
C PHE A 24 16.78 -31.43 -11.43
N ASN A 25 15.55 -30.97 -11.67
CA ASN A 25 14.33 -31.66 -11.30
C ASN A 25 13.52 -32.02 -12.55
N SER A 26 12.78 -33.11 -12.45
CA SER A 26 11.82 -33.50 -13.49
C SER A 26 10.49 -33.93 -12.90
N TYR A 27 9.41 -33.60 -13.60
CA TYR A 27 8.05 -33.85 -13.18
C TYR A 27 7.27 -34.49 -14.34
N ASN A 28 6.78 -35.71 -14.13
CA ASN A 28 5.81 -36.37 -15.01
C ASN A 28 4.46 -36.36 -14.29
N ILE A 29 3.47 -35.71 -14.88
CA ILE A 29 2.21 -35.40 -14.21
C ILE A 29 1.05 -35.85 -15.10
N ASN A 30 0.15 -36.64 -14.55
CA ASN A 30 -1.17 -36.91 -15.11
C ASN A 30 -2.18 -36.18 -14.22
N ALA A 31 -2.91 -35.22 -14.79
CA ALA A 31 -3.89 -34.43 -14.06
C ALA A 31 -5.25 -34.46 -14.76
N SER A 32 -6.33 -34.60 -13.98
CA SER A 32 -7.70 -34.57 -14.50
C SER A 32 -8.55 -33.55 -13.74
N LEU A 33 -9.12 -32.59 -14.47
CA LEU A 33 -10.01 -31.57 -13.92
C LEU A 33 -11.46 -32.07 -13.92
N ASN A 34 -12.06 -32.12 -12.74
CA ASN A 34 -13.50 -32.22 -12.54
C ASN A 34 -14.08 -30.80 -12.37
N ILE A 35 -14.79 -30.35 -13.40
CA ILE A 35 -15.36 -29.00 -13.49
C ILE A 35 -16.53 -28.81 -12.51
N ASN A 36 -17.36 -29.83 -12.29
CA ASN A 36 -18.53 -29.69 -11.42
C ASN A 36 -18.11 -29.48 -9.96
N ASP A 37 -17.03 -30.17 -9.56
CA ASP A 37 -16.52 -30.10 -8.20
C ASP A 37 -15.38 -29.09 -8.05
N ASN A 38 -14.94 -28.42 -9.11
CA ASN A 38 -13.73 -27.57 -9.13
C ASN A 38 -12.53 -28.28 -8.46
N THR A 39 -12.32 -29.55 -8.79
CA THR A 39 -11.22 -30.36 -8.25
C THR A 39 -10.31 -30.87 -9.34
N ILE A 40 -9.03 -31.06 -9.02
CA ILE A 40 -8.05 -31.69 -9.91
C ILE A 40 -7.51 -32.93 -9.21
N GLU A 41 -7.64 -34.09 -9.85
CA GLU A 41 -6.93 -35.29 -9.43
C GLU A 41 -5.56 -35.33 -10.10
N VAL A 42 -4.51 -35.60 -9.32
CA VAL A 42 -3.12 -35.57 -9.78
C VAL A 42 -2.40 -36.85 -9.39
N ASP A 43 -1.81 -37.50 -10.38
CA ASP A 43 -0.79 -38.54 -10.25
C ASP A 43 0.53 -37.97 -10.78
N GLN A 44 1.52 -37.86 -9.91
CA GLN A 44 2.77 -37.18 -10.19
C GLN A 44 3.97 -38.03 -9.79
N LYS A 45 4.86 -38.25 -10.75
CA LYS A 45 6.19 -38.82 -10.53
C LYS A 45 7.24 -37.73 -10.70
N MET A 46 7.92 -37.40 -9.61
CA MET A 46 8.94 -36.36 -9.57
C MET A 46 10.30 -36.90 -9.19
N LYS A 47 11.36 -36.37 -9.78
CA LYS A 47 12.74 -36.74 -9.50
C LYS A 47 13.54 -35.51 -9.10
N PHE A 48 14.25 -35.61 -7.98
CA PHE A 48 15.15 -34.59 -7.45
C PHE A 48 16.58 -35.08 -7.55
N LYS A 49 17.51 -34.19 -7.91
CA LYS A 49 18.95 -34.43 -7.86
C LYS A 49 19.58 -33.47 -6.85
N ASN A 50 20.29 -34.01 -5.86
CA ASN A 50 21.02 -33.19 -4.91
C ASN A 50 22.26 -32.59 -5.59
N THR A 51 22.26 -31.28 -5.86
CA THR A 51 23.43 -30.57 -6.40
C THR A 51 24.20 -29.79 -5.34
N SER A 52 23.68 -29.74 -4.11
CA SER A 52 24.29 -29.06 -2.98
C SER A 52 25.57 -29.74 -2.51
N ASN A 53 26.37 -29.03 -1.71
CA ASN A 53 27.56 -29.61 -1.10
C ASN A 53 27.25 -30.39 0.19
N ILE A 54 26.00 -30.33 0.65
CA ILE A 54 25.56 -30.99 1.88
C ILE A 54 24.89 -32.34 1.59
N LYS A 55 24.96 -33.18 2.62
CA LYS A 55 24.18 -34.40 2.73
C LYS A 55 22.76 -34.04 3.16
N LEU A 56 21.75 -34.67 2.57
CA LEU A 56 20.34 -34.37 2.85
C LEU A 56 19.68 -35.58 3.50
N ASP A 57 19.27 -35.42 4.76
CA ASP A 57 18.45 -36.40 5.50
C ASP A 57 16.93 -36.11 5.37
N GLU A 58 16.60 -34.92 4.85
CA GLU A 58 15.24 -34.47 4.66
C GLU A 58 15.08 -33.69 3.36
N ILE A 59 13.88 -33.73 2.80
CA ILE A 59 13.47 -32.96 1.61
C ILE A 59 12.21 -32.18 1.95
N PHE A 60 12.10 -30.99 1.37
CA PHE A 60 10.91 -30.16 1.49
C PHE A 60 10.21 -29.99 0.14
N LEU A 61 8.88 -30.04 0.16
CA LEU A 61 8.01 -29.76 -0.98
C LEU A 61 7.13 -28.54 -0.69
N GLU A 62 6.85 -27.74 -1.71
CA GLU A 62 5.91 -26.63 -1.65
C GLU A 62 4.56 -27.04 -2.27
N ASP A 63 3.49 -26.85 -1.50
CA ASP A 63 2.09 -27.15 -1.84
C ASP A 63 1.23 -25.89 -1.61
N TRP A 64 1.42 -24.88 -2.46
CA TRP A 64 0.73 -23.61 -2.35
C TRP A 64 -0.79 -23.73 -2.53
N SER A 65 -1.28 -24.78 -3.18
CA SER A 65 -2.71 -25.12 -3.23
C SER A 65 -3.32 -25.35 -1.84
N ASN A 66 -2.52 -25.78 -0.86
CA ASN A 66 -2.97 -25.95 0.52
C ASN A 66 -2.95 -24.67 1.36
N SER A 67 -2.42 -23.56 0.84
CA SER A 67 -2.39 -22.26 1.55
C SER A 67 -3.79 -21.66 1.76
N TYR A 68 -4.80 -22.14 1.03
CA TYR A 68 -6.19 -21.65 1.07
C TYR A 68 -7.08 -22.38 2.09
N VAL A 69 -6.54 -23.36 2.84
CA VAL A 69 -7.33 -24.31 3.64
C VAL A 69 -8.14 -23.67 4.76
N ASN A 70 -7.58 -22.71 5.49
CA ASN A 70 -8.23 -22.08 6.64
C ASN A 70 -7.65 -20.68 6.93
N ASN A 71 -8.17 -20.01 7.96
CA ASN A 71 -7.78 -18.63 8.32
C ASN A 71 -6.47 -18.54 9.12
N GLU A 72 -5.81 -19.67 9.41
CA GLU A 72 -4.57 -19.71 10.21
C GLU A 72 -3.32 -19.75 9.33
N THR A 73 -3.48 -20.00 8.03
CA THR A 73 -2.39 -20.03 7.05
C THR A 73 -1.72 -18.66 6.91
N LYS A 74 -0.46 -18.66 6.48
CA LYS A 74 0.29 -17.41 6.22
C LYS A 74 -0.39 -16.55 5.14
N LEU A 75 -0.95 -17.17 4.09
CA LEU A 75 -1.76 -16.49 3.07
C LEU A 75 -2.96 -15.75 3.69
N ALA A 76 -3.74 -16.45 4.53
CA ALA A 76 -4.94 -15.90 5.14
C ALA A 76 -4.64 -14.70 6.04
N LYS A 77 -3.58 -14.81 6.85
CA LYS A 77 -3.09 -13.70 7.69
C LYS A 77 -2.71 -12.50 6.82
N ARG A 78 -1.94 -12.72 5.76
CA ARG A 78 -1.51 -11.67 4.83
C ARG A 78 -2.70 -10.95 4.16
N ILE A 79 -3.70 -11.67 3.67
CA ILE A 79 -4.91 -11.08 3.08
C ILE A 79 -5.70 -10.26 4.12
N SER A 80 -5.73 -10.73 5.38
CA SER A 80 -6.40 -10.02 6.48
C SER A 80 -5.67 -8.74 6.89
N ASP A 81 -4.33 -8.74 6.89
CA ASP A 81 -3.50 -7.56 7.17
C ASP A 81 -3.77 -6.45 6.14
N GLU A 82 -4.02 -6.82 4.89
CA GLU A 82 -4.39 -5.91 3.78
C GLU A 82 -5.88 -5.50 3.80
N TYR A 83 -6.58 -5.67 4.94
CA TYR A 83 -8.00 -5.31 5.14
C TYR A 83 -8.97 -5.90 4.11
N SER A 84 -8.61 -7.05 3.50
CA SER A 84 -9.52 -7.74 2.60
C SER A 84 -10.42 -8.71 3.36
N ARG A 85 -11.73 -8.60 3.14
CA ARG A 85 -12.74 -9.52 3.69
C ARG A 85 -12.91 -10.79 2.86
N SER A 86 -12.35 -10.84 1.65
CA SER A 86 -12.67 -11.88 0.66
C SER A 86 -12.40 -13.28 1.20
N PHE A 87 -11.25 -13.48 1.85
CA PHE A 87 -10.82 -14.79 2.35
C PHE A 87 -11.38 -15.12 3.75
N SER A 88 -11.32 -14.17 4.69
CA SER A 88 -11.68 -14.40 6.09
C SER A 88 -13.11 -14.92 6.30
N PHE A 89 -14.04 -14.50 5.43
CA PHE A 89 -15.46 -14.88 5.46
C PHE A 89 -15.86 -15.82 4.32
N ALA A 90 -14.90 -16.40 3.62
CA ALA A 90 -15.19 -17.34 2.53
C ALA A 90 -15.86 -18.62 3.03
N ASN A 91 -16.88 -19.05 2.30
CA ASN A 91 -17.57 -20.32 2.53
C ASN A 91 -16.63 -21.51 2.24
N LYS A 92 -16.89 -22.67 2.85
CA LYS A 92 -16.07 -23.89 2.64
C LYS A 92 -15.92 -24.26 1.16
N LYS A 93 -16.97 -24.09 0.35
CA LYS A 93 -16.96 -24.38 -1.10
C LYS A 93 -16.05 -23.46 -1.92
N GLN A 94 -15.74 -22.26 -1.41
CA GLN A 94 -14.89 -21.27 -2.08
C GLN A 94 -13.41 -21.46 -1.75
N ARG A 95 -13.08 -22.22 -0.71
CA ARG A 95 -11.70 -22.44 -0.27
C ARG A 95 -11.02 -23.52 -1.12
N GLY A 96 -9.72 -23.36 -1.30
CA GLY A 96 -8.86 -24.39 -1.86
C GLY A 96 -8.14 -25.18 -0.77
N TYR A 97 -7.72 -26.40 -1.09
CA TYR A 97 -6.88 -27.23 -0.24
C TYR A 97 -6.34 -28.42 -1.04
N THR A 98 -5.32 -29.08 -0.50
CA THR A 98 -4.75 -30.30 -1.09
C THR A 98 -4.95 -31.48 -0.14
N THR A 99 -5.54 -32.56 -0.65
CA THR A 99 -5.67 -33.84 0.05
C THR A 99 -4.69 -34.84 -0.55
N ILE A 100 -3.66 -35.20 0.21
CA ILE A 100 -2.65 -36.19 -0.21
C ILE A 100 -3.19 -37.58 0.10
N LYS A 101 -3.37 -38.40 -0.94
CA LYS A 101 -3.79 -39.81 -0.83
C LYS A 101 -2.57 -40.70 -0.58
N GLU A 102 -1.46 -40.40 -1.25
CA GLU A 102 -0.27 -41.25 -1.23
C GLU A 102 1.01 -40.45 -1.52
N ILE A 103 2.08 -40.73 -0.76
CA ILE A 103 3.46 -40.33 -1.05
C ILE A 103 4.32 -41.59 -0.95
N LYS A 104 4.95 -42.00 -2.04
CA LYS A 104 5.74 -43.24 -2.14
C LYS A 104 7.13 -42.98 -2.70
N SER A 105 8.11 -43.63 -2.10
CA SER A 105 9.48 -43.78 -2.59
C SER A 105 10.16 -44.86 -1.77
N ASP A 106 11.16 -45.54 -2.34
CA ASP A 106 11.92 -46.57 -1.63
C ASP A 106 12.62 -45.99 -0.38
N ASN A 107 13.03 -44.72 -0.47
CA ASN A 107 13.86 -44.02 0.51
C ASN A 107 13.09 -43.02 1.41
N ILE A 108 11.77 -43.13 1.54
CA ILE A 108 10.97 -42.28 2.45
C ILE A 108 10.65 -43.03 3.74
N GLU A 109 11.04 -42.47 4.88
CA GLU A 109 10.69 -42.98 6.22
C GLU A 109 9.30 -42.48 6.63
N SER A 110 9.10 -41.16 6.64
CA SER A 110 7.82 -40.54 6.99
C SER A 110 7.69 -39.14 6.38
N TRP A 111 6.49 -38.57 6.40
CA TRP A 111 6.26 -37.19 5.97
C TRP A 111 5.27 -36.47 6.89
N SER A 112 5.37 -35.15 6.94
CA SER A 112 4.45 -34.28 7.70
C SER A 112 4.36 -32.90 7.05
N ARG A 113 3.32 -32.13 7.39
CA ARG A 113 3.28 -30.69 7.04
C ARG A 113 3.95 -29.90 8.15
N LEU A 114 4.70 -28.86 7.79
CA LEU A 114 5.39 -28.02 8.78
C LEU A 114 4.40 -27.28 9.68
N GLN A 115 4.70 -27.22 10.98
CA GLN A 115 3.89 -26.48 11.95
C GLN A 115 3.89 -24.98 11.61
N GLY A 116 2.70 -24.39 11.47
CA GLY A 116 2.54 -22.98 11.09
C GLY A 116 2.78 -22.67 9.59
N GLN A 117 3.19 -23.66 8.79
CA GLN A 117 3.37 -23.59 7.34
C GLN A 117 2.74 -24.82 6.69
N THR A 118 1.41 -24.90 6.75
CA THR A 118 0.67 -26.07 6.24
C THR A 118 0.80 -26.27 4.74
N ASP A 119 1.31 -25.28 4.01
CA ASP A 119 1.63 -25.32 2.58
C ASP A 119 3.05 -25.85 2.29
N ILE A 120 3.80 -26.29 3.30
CA ILE A 120 5.12 -26.93 3.16
C ILE A 120 5.05 -28.37 3.70
N ILE A 121 5.56 -29.32 2.92
CA ILE A 121 5.64 -30.73 3.28
C ILE A 121 7.10 -31.07 3.57
N ARG A 122 7.36 -31.70 4.72
CA ARG A 122 8.66 -32.26 5.11
C ARG A 122 8.64 -33.76 4.90
N ILE A 123 9.65 -34.28 4.23
CA ILE A 123 9.87 -35.70 3.98
C ILE A 123 11.16 -36.12 4.68
N LEU A 124 11.06 -37.07 5.59
CA LEU A 124 12.20 -37.73 6.25
C LEU A 124 12.65 -38.91 5.42
N LEU A 125 13.96 -39.02 5.21
CA LEU A 125 14.57 -40.07 4.38
C LEU A 125 15.12 -41.20 5.25
N LYS A 126 15.04 -42.44 4.74
CA LYS A 126 15.66 -43.61 5.40
C LYS A 126 17.18 -43.57 5.30
N GLU A 127 17.67 -43.14 4.13
CA GLU A 127 19.07 -43.00 3.78
C GLU A 127 19.35 -41.58 3.27
N THR A 128 20.45 -41.01 3.75
CA THR A 128 20.92 -39.70 3.36
C THR A 128 21.27 -39.60 1.87
N ILE A 129 20.77 -38.58 1.18
CA ILE A 129 21.12 -38.29 -0.22
C ILE A 129 22.38 -37.44 -0.28
N LYS A 130 23.47 -38.00 -0.81
CA LYS A 130 24.74 -37.31 -1.04
C LYS A 130 24.69 -36.44 -2.29
N LYS A 131 25.68 -35.56 -2.45
CA LYS A 131 25.87 -34.77 -3.68
C LYS A 131 25.83 -35.66 -4.92
N ASN A 132 25.13 -35.18 -5.96
CA ASN A 132 24.82 -35.83 -7.23
C ASN A 132 23.92 -37.07 -7.19
N GLN A 133 23.53 -37.55 -6.01
CA GLN A 133 22.52 -38.61 -5.91
C GLN A 133 21.12 -38.05 -6.17
N SER A 134 20.18 -38.94 -6.51
CA SER A 134 18.81 -38.57 -6.84
C SER A 134 17.82 -39.44 -6.10
N ILE A 135 16.62 -38.91 -5.89
CA ILE A 135 15.45 -39.64 -5.39
C ILE A 135 14.28 -39.45 -6.34
N SER A 136 13.46 -40.48 -6.49
CA SER A 136 12.19 -40.41 -7.20
C SER A 136 11.06 -40.56 -6.20
N ILE A 137 10.05 -39.69 -6.28
CA ILE A 137 8.89 -39.66 -5.41
C ILE A 137 7.64 -39.73 -6.28
N GLU A 138 6.72 -40.62 -5.89
CA GLU A 138 5.40 -40.77 -6.51
C GLU A 138 4.35 -40.19 -5.54
N LEU A 139 3.52 -39.30 -6.06
CA LEU A 139 2.49 -38.56 -5.32
C LEU A 139 1.13 -38.79 -5.98
N LYS A 140 0.13 -39.17 -5.17
CA LYS A 140 -1.27 -39.12 -5.57
C LYS A 140 -2.03 -38.19 -4.65
N TYR A 141 -2.69 -37.19 -5.22
CA TYR A 141 -3.38 -36.17 -4.45
C TYR A 141 -4.53 -35.54 -5.23
N THR A 142 -5.41 -34.86 -4.50
CA THR A 142 -6.52 -34.10 -5.07
C THR A 142 -6.41 -32.66 -4.61
N ILE A 143 -6.55 -31.72 -5.54
CA ILE A 143 -6.59 -30.28 -5.26
C ILE A 143 -8.03 -29.82 -5.38
N LYS A 144 -8.57 -29.18 -4.35
CA LYS A 144 -9.75 -28.34 -4.46
C LYS A 144 -9.30 -26.94 -4.87
N LEU A 145 -9.82 -26.42 -5.99
CA LEU A 145 -9.45 -25.10 -6.47
C LEU A 145 -10.13 -24.00 -5.63
N PRO A 146 -9.38 -22.97 -5.21
CA PRO A 146 -9.95 -21.81 -4.56
C PRO A 146 -10.74 -20.94 -5.55
N ASP A 147 -11.60 -20.08 -5.02
CA ASP A 147 -12.22 -18.99 -5.77
C ASP A 147 -11.15 -17.96 -6.16
N SER A 148 -11.10 -17.60 -7.45
CA SER A 148 -10.07 -16.74 -8.03
C SER A 148 -10.00 -15.36 -7.37
N LYS A 149 -11.08 -14.88 -6.75
CA LYS A 149 -11.14 -13.55 -6.11
C LYS A 149 -10.15 -13.37 -4.94
N PHE A 150 -9.55 -14.45 -4.44
CA PHE A 150 -8.57 -14.36 -3.35
C PHE A 150 -7.22 -13.83 -3.82
N THR A 151 -6.72 -14.34 -4.96
CA THR A 151 -5.34 -14.13 -5.43
C THR A 151 -5.22 -13.98 -6.95
N GLY A 152 -6.34 -14.03 -7.68
CA GLY A 152 -6.40 -14.10 -9.14
C GLY A 152 -6.27 -15.51 -9.73
N PHE A 153 -6.04 -16.53 -8.90
CA PHE A 153 -5.84 -17.92 -9.33
C PHE A 153 -6.86 -18.85 -8.69
N GLY A 154 -7.35 -19.83 -9.45
CA GLY A 154 -8.43 -20.73 -9.03
C GLY A 154 -9.52 -20.85 -10.10
N TYR A 155 -10.76 -21.04 -9.67
CA TYR A 155 -11.93 -21.02 -10.54
C TYR A 155 -12.60 -19.64 -10.52
N ASP A 156 -13.11 -19.22 -11.67
CA ASP A 156 -13.84 -17.95 -11.86
C ASP A 156 -15.06 -18.19 -12.76
N ASP A 157 -16.23 -18.35 -12.15
CA ASP A 157 -17.48 -18.76 -12.80
C ASP A 157 -17.32 -20.01 -13.69
N LYS A 158 -16.97 -19.82 -14.97
CA LYS A 158 -16.73 -20.90 -15.94
C LYS A 158 -15.25 -21.20 -16.18
N ASN A 159 -14.34 -20.26 -15.90
CA ASN A 159 -12.93 -20.33 -16.28
C ASN A 159 -12.06 -20.86 -15.14
N PHE A 160 -10.87 -21.37 -15.47
CA PHE A 160 -9.89 -21.85 -14.50
C PHE A 160 -8.51 -21.26 -14.79
N TYR A 161 -7.92 -20.60 -13.80
CA TYR A 161 -6.60 -19.96 -13.86
C TYR A 161 -5.65 -20.64 -12.89
N LEU A 162 -4.77 -21.49 -13.40
CA LEU A 162 -3.91 -22.35 -12.60
C LEU A 162 -2.46 -21.87 -12.66
N LYS A 163 -1.93 -21.46 -11.51
CA LYS A 163 -0.52 -21.08 -11.29
C LYS A 163 -0.11 -21.56 -9.89
N ASN A 164 1.11 -22.07 -9.75
CA ASN A 164 1.62 -22.61 -8.48
C ASN A 164 0.72 -23.70 -7.87
N TRP A 165 0.03 -24.48 -8.72
CA TRP A 165 -1.02 -25.41 -8.30
C TRP A 165 -0.51 -26.82 -8.01
N ILE A 166 0.65 -27.19 -8.57
CA ILE A 166 1.28 -28.51 -8.46
C ILE A 166 2.22 -28.54 -7.24
N ILE A 167 2.34 -29.69 -6.57
CA ILE A 167 3.35 -29.89 -5.52
C ILE A 167 4.75 -29.97 -6.17
N VAL A 168 5.68 -29.13 -5.74
CA VAL A 168 7.04 -29.04 -6.31
C VAL A 168 8.10 -29.17 -5.23
N PHE A 169 9.34 -29.52 -5.59
CA PHE A 169 10.46 -29.44 -4.65
C PHE A 169 10.68 -27.99 -4.22
N SER A 170 10.83 -27.74 -2.91
CA SER A 170 11.37 -26.47 -2.42
C SER A 170 12.72 -26.22 -3.09
N ASN A 171 13.05 -24.98 -3.41
CA ASN A 171 14.37 -24.70 -3.99
C ASN A 171 15.46 -24.79 -2.91
N LEU A 172 16.56 -25.47 -3.23
CA LEU A 172 17.73 -25.60 -2.37
C LEU A 172 18.77 -24.58 -2.83
N TYR A 173 18.84 -23.46 -2.11
CA TYR A 173 19.63 -22.29 -2.46
C TYR A 173 20.74 -22.07 -1.43
N MET A 174 22.00 -22.03 -1.89
CA MET A 174 23.19 -21.98 -1.02
C MET A 174 23.15 -23.00 0.13
N ASP A 175 22.86 -24.26 -0.20
CA ASP A 175 22.74 -25.37 0.76
C ASP A 175 21.64 -25.17 1.82
N LYS A 176 20.65 -24.30 1.59
CA LYS A 176 19.49 -24.07 2.47
C LYS A 176 18.17 -24.17 1.71
N TRP A 177 17.19 -24.85 2.28
CA TRP A 177 15.83 -24.91 1.72
C TRP A 177 15.11 -23.58 1.93
N LEU A 178 14.54 -23.00 0.87
CA LEU A 178 13.83 -21.73 0.97
C LEU A 178 12.47 -21.83 1.69
N ASN A 179 11.76 -22.95 1.55
CA ASN A 179 10.48 -23.26 2.22
C ASN A 179 9.48 -22.07 2.19
N GLN A 180 9.24 -21.53 1.00
CA GLN A 180 8.45 -20.32 0.83
C GLN A 180 6.95 -20.63 0.90
N SER A 181 6.28 -20.18 1.95
CA SER A 181 4.80 -20.20 1.99
C SER A 181 4.20 -19.16 1.04
N ASN A 182 2.99 -19.42 0.56
CA ASN A 182 2.23 -18.48 -0.26
C ASN A 182 1.79 -17.27 0.56
N LEU A 183 2.16 -16.07 0.10
CA LEU A 183 1.80 -14.79 0.71
C LEU A 183 1.07 -13.85 -0.27
N ASN A 184 0.57 -14.34 -1.40
CA ASN A 184 -0.03 -13.50 -2.44
C ASN A 184 0.92 -12.41 -2.99
N LEU A 185 2.20 -12.75 -3.13
CA LEU A 185 3.26 -11.88 -3.64
C LEU A 185 3.74 -12.26 -5.05
N ASP A 186 3.26 -13.39 -5.59
CA ASP A 186 3.69 -13.95 -6.88
C ASP A 186 5.21 -14.20 -6.97
N ASP A 187 5.81 -14.66 -5.87
CA ASP A 187 7.26 -14.68 -5.62
C ASP A 187 7.86 -16.09 -5.45
N GLN A 188 7.15 -17.13 -5.87
CA GLN A 188 7.64 -18.51 -5.77
C GLN A 188 8.96 -18.66 -6.54
N SER A 189 10.01 -19.08 -5.83
CA SER A 189 11.38 -19.13 -6.34
C SER A 189 11.84 -20.56 -6.60
N LEU A 190 11.41 -21.13 -7.71
CA LEU A 190 11.64 -22.53 -8.09
C LEU A 190 12.86 -22.69 -9.02
N SER A 191 13.53 -23.85 -8.92
CA SER A 191 14.60 -24.20 -9.86
C SER A 191 14.04 -24.53 -11.25
N ASN A 192 14.78 -24.18 -12.29
CA ASN A 192 14.48 -24.60 -13.66
C ASN A 192 14.42 -26.12 -13.77
N SER A 193 13.31 -26.62 -14.32
CA SER A 193 12.95 -28.02 -14.30
C SER A 193 12.34 -28.49 -15.62
N ARG A 194 12.31 -29.80 -15.81
CA ARG A 194 11.60 -30.46 -16.91
C ARG A 194 10.20 -30.85 -16.50
N TYR A 195 9.21 -30.52 -17.32
CA TYR A 195 7.82 -30.89 -17.12
C TYR A 195 7.29 -31.68 -18.31
N ASN A 196 6.61 -32.78 -18.02
CA ASN A 196 5.79 -33.54 -18.95
C ASN A 196 4.42 -33.73 -18.29
N LEU A 197 3.40 -33.07 -18.82
CA LEU A 197 2.08 -32.96 -18.22
C LEU A 197 1.03 -33.45 -19.22
N ASN A 198 0.27 -34.46 -18.83
CA ASN A 198 -0.97 -34.83 -19.51
C ASN A 198 -2.15 -34.26 -18.71
N PHE A 199 -2.85 -33.29 -19.28
CA PHE A 199 -3.97 -32.62 -18.63
C PHE A 199 -5.30 -32.96 -19.31
N SER A 200 -6.21 -33.57 -18.55
CA SER A 200 -7.50 -34.07 -19.06
C SER A 200 -8.69 -33.31 -18.47
N TYR A 201 -9.66 -32.95 -19.29
CA TYR A 201 -10.88 -32.23 -18.86
C TYR A 201 -12.05 -32.52 -19.82
N LYS A 202 -13.28 -32.30 -19.35
CA LYS A 202 -14.51 -32.46 -20.15
C LYS A 202 -15.02 -31.10 -20.66
N GLY A 203 -15.63 -31.05 -21.84
CA GLY A 203 -16.31 -29.86 -22.35
C GLY A 203 -15.47 -28.95 -23.27
N ASP A 204 -16.04 -27.78 -23.60
CA ASP A 204 -15.54 -26.88 -24.64
C ASP A 204 -14.68 -25.74 -24.10
N TYR A 205 -13.59 -26.14 -23.45
CA TYR A 205 -12.58 -25.21 -22.95
C TYR A 205 -11.40 -25.10 -23.91
N ASN A 206 -10.85 -23.89 -23.99
CA ASN A 206 -9.57 -23.60 -24.62
C ASN A 206 -8.48 -23.64 -23.56
N LEU A 207 -7.49 -24.53 -23.73
CA LEU A 207 -6.35 -24.63 -22.83
C LEU A 207 -5.19 -23.79 -23.36
N ASN A 208 -4.73 -22.82 -22.58
CA ASN A 208 -3.54 -22.02 -22.82
C ASN A 208 -2.45 -22.33 -21.80
N SER A 209 -1.18 -22.39 -22.23
CA SER A 209 -0.07 -22.76 -21.34
C SER A 209 1.25 -22.16 -21.80
N ASN A 210 2.15 -21.90 -20.84
CA ASN A 210 3.55 -21.60 -21.12
C ASN A 210 4.35 -22.83 -21.61
N LEU A 211 3.82 -24.04 -21.43
CA LEU A 211 4.37 -25.27 -22.00
C LEU A 211 4.04 -25.43 -23.49
N ASN A 212 4.85 -26.21 -24.20
CA ASN A 212 4.58 -26.58 -25.60
C ASN A 212 3.48 -27.64 -25.66
N LYS A 213 2.58 -27.51 -26.65
CA LYS A 213 1.48 -28.44 -26.90
C LYS A 213 1.92 -29.44 -27.98
N ARG A 214 1.72 -30.74 -27.74
CA ARG A 214 2.15 -31.80 -28.66
C ARG A 214 0.94 -32.42 -29.39
N GLU A 215 0.09 -33.11 -28.65
CA GLU A 215 -1.07 -33.85 -29.16
C GLU A 215 -2.30 -33.56 -28.30
N VAL A 216 -3.48 -33.58 -28.93
CA VAL A 216 -4.78 -33.51 -28.26
C VAL A 216 -5.52 -34.79 -28.61
N ASP A 217 -5.71 -35.66 -27.61
CA ASP A 217 -6.54 -36.85 -27.74
C ASP A 217 -7.95 -36.52 -27.25
N ILE A 218 -8.97 -36.99 -27.97
CA ILE A 218 -10.38 -36.78 -27.60
C ILE A 218 -11.04 -38.15 -27.54
N LYS A 219 -11.34 -38.62 -26.33
CA LYS A 219 -12.04 -39.89 -26.09
C LYS A 219 -13.22 -39.65 -25.17
N ASN A 220 -14.41 -40.12 -25.54
CA ASN A 220 -15.63 -40.04 -24.73
C ASN A 220 -15.92 -38.63 -24.16
N GLN A 221 -15.78 -37.58 -24.98
CA GLN A 221 -15.92 -36.16 -24.60
C GLN A 221 -14.87 -35.62 -23.60
N ILE A 222 -13.87 -36.42 -23.25
CA ILE A 222 -12.71 -36.00 -22.46
C ILE A 222 -11.60 -35.60 -23.44
N LYS A 223 -11.15 -34.35 -23.33
CA LYS A 223 -9.99 -33.83 -24.06
C LYS A 223 -8.76 -34.02 -23.17
N SER A 224 -7.74 -34.69 -23.68
CA SER A 224 -6.46 -34.90 -23.02
C SER A 224 -5.36 -34.20 -23.82
N VAL A 225 -4.69 -33.24 -23.21
CA VAL A 225 -3.66 -32.41 -23.86
C VAL A 225 -2.29 -32.76 -23.29
N ASN A 226 -1.37 -33.20 -24.15
CA ASN A 226 0.02 -33.43 -23.78
C ASN A 226 0.83 -32.13 -23.88
N LEU A 227 1.42 -31.73 -22.75
CA LEU A 227 2.18 -30.50 -22.56
C LEU A 227 3.60 -30.82 -22.08
N TYR A 228 4.60 -30.17 -22.66
CA TYR A 228 6.00 -30.40 -22.28
C TYR A 228 6.86 -29.13 -22.31
N GLY A 229 7.91 -29.12 -21.49
CA GLY A 229 8.90 -28.05 -21.45
C GLY A 229 10.14 -28.42 -20.62
N SER A 230 11.25 -27.75 -20.89
CA SER A 230 12.53 -27.85 -20.18
C SER A 230 13.02 -26.43 -19.88
N GLY A 231 13.78 -26.24 -18.81
CA GLY A 231 14.14 -24.89 -18.35
C GLY A 231 12.96 -24.04 -17.85
N ILE A 232 11.89 -24.69 -17.36
CA ILE A 232 10.67 -24.02 -16.88
C ILE A 232 10.74 -23.95 -15.35
N ASN A 233 10.47 -22.78 -14.77
CA ASN A 233 10.42 -22.62 -13.32
C ASN A 233 9.01 -22.86 -12.75
N ASN A 234 7.95 -22.64 -13.52
CA ASN A 234 6.56 -22.77 -13.06
C ASN A 234 5.64 -23.17 -14.21
N VAL A 235 4.69 -24.07 -13.96
CA VAL A 235 3.68 -24.49 -14.94
C VAL A 235 2.40 -23.69 -14.75
N ARG A 236 1.98 -23.04 -15.83
CA ARG A 236 0.73 -22.28 -15.87
C ARG A 236 -0.24 -22.86 -16.89
N LEU A 237 -1.51 -22.97 -16.49
CA LEU A 237 -2.62 -23.36 -17.35
C LEU A 237 -3.77 -22.37 -17.17
N ASN A 238 -4.32 -21.88 -18.28
CA ASN A 238 -5.59 -21.19 -18.28
C ASN A 238 -6.57 -22.03 -19.11
N LEU A 239 -7.69 -22.44 -18.52
CA LEU A 239 -8.80 -23.05 -19.24
C LEU A 239 -9.91 -22.01 -19.33
N VAL A 240 -10.15 -21.52 -20.54
CA VAL A 240 -11.11 -20.46 -20.80
C VAL A 240 -12.21 -20.97 -21.71
N PHE A 241 -13.46 -20.72 -21.34
CA PHE A 241 -14.61 -21.17 -22.12
C PHE A 241 -14.66 -20.43 -23.46
N GLU A 242 -14.54 -19.11 -23.45
CA GLU A 242 -14.47 -18.29 -24.68
C GLU A 242 -13.03 -18.14 -25.16
N ASN A 243 -12.79 -18.34 -26.45
CA ASN A 243 -11.45 -18.23 -27.02
C ASN A 243 -11.03 -16.75 -27.17
N SER A 244 -10.52 -16.15 -26.10
CA SER A 244 -9.99 -14.78 -26.10
C SER A 244 -8.49 -14.68 -26.32
N PHE A 245 -7.77 -15.80 -26.37
CA PHE A 245 -6.30 -15.83 -26.47
C PHE A 245 -5.83 -15.81 -27.92
N LYS A 246 -4.91 -14.89 -28.23
CA LYS A 246 -4.18 -14.83 -29.49
C LYS A 246 -2.81 -15.47 -29.33
N THR A 247 -2.36 -16.17 -30.37
CA THR A 247 -0.98 -16.68 -30.46
C THR A 247 -0.19 -15.76 -31.37
N LEU A 248 0.87 -15.16 -30.84
CA LEU A 248 1.76 -14.25 -31.59
C LEU A 248 3.19 -14.81 -31.55
N GLN A 249 3.94 -14.67 -32.64
CA GLN A 249 5.28 -15.24 -32.72
C GLN A 249 6.20 -14.37 -33.59
N ASN A 250 7.44 -14.21 -33.15
CA ASN A 250 8.54 -13.69 -33.95
C ASN A 250 9.65 -14.76 -34.05
N GLN A 251 10.84 -14.40 -34.56
CA GLN A 251 11.94 -15.36 -34.79
C GLN A 251 12.38 -16.12 -33.52
N ASN A 252 12.26 -15.49 -32.34
CA ASN A 252 12.80 -16.02 -31.09
C ASN A 252 11.70 -16.38 -30.08
N ILE A 253 10.62 -15.61 -30.03
CA ILE A 253 9.63 -15.67 -28.96
C ILE A 253 8.27 -16.05 -29.52
N LYS A 254 7.63 -17.02 -28.87
CA LYS A 254 6.22 -17.36 -29.08
C LYS A 254 5.43 -17.03 -27.82
N ILE A 255 4.30 -16.34 -27.97
CA ILE A 255 3.43 -15.99 -26.83
C ILE A 255 1.99 -16.40 -27.07
N GLU A 256 1.29 -16.69 -25.98
CA GLU A 256 -0.18 -16.77 -25.93
C GLU A 256 -0.67 -15.64 -24.99
N THR A 257 -1.61 -14.80 -25.44
CA THR A 257 -2.09 -13.62 -24.68
C THR A 257 -3.54 -13.24 -24.99
N ASP A 258 -4.28 -12.76 -23.99
CA ASP A 258 -5.64 -12.20 -24.11
C ASP A 258 -5.68 -10.67 -23.91
N ILE A 259 -4.51 -10.01 -23.92
CA ILE A 259 -4.40 -8.55 -23.73
C ILE A 259 -4.92 -7.80 -24.96
N PHE A 260 -4.62 -8.30 -26.16
CA PHE A 260 -4.94 -7.63 -27.42
C PHE A 260 -6.39 -7.81 -27.86
N LYS A 261 -7.35 -7.30 -27.09
CA LYS A 261 -8.79 -7.45 -27.39
C LYS A 261 -9.28 -6.49 -28.46
N ILE A 262 -8.70 -5.29 -28.53
CA ILE A 262 -9.18 -4.21 -29.41
C ILE A 262 -8.39 -4.23 -30.72
N SER A 263 -7.07 -4.39 -30.64
CA SER A 263 -6.22 -4.48 -31.83
C SER A 263 -6.61 -5.69 -32.69
N ASN A 264 -6.64 -5.52 -34.02
CA ASN A 264 -6.72 -6.64 -34.94
C ASN A 264 -5.42 -7.49 -34.88
N LEU A 265 -5.36 -8.61 -35.60
CA LEU A 265 -4.20 -9.52 -35.52
C LEU A 265 -2.90 -8.83 -35.95
N LEU A 266 -2.91 -8.09 -37.06
CA LEU A 266 -1.74 -7.40 -37.60
C LEU A 266 -1.21 -6.33 -36.63
N GLU A 267 -2.09 -5.51 -36.07
CA GLU A 267 -1.73 -4.50 -35.06
C GLU A 267 -1.16 -5.15 -33.80
N ALA A 268 -1.74 -6.26 -33.35
CA ALA A 268 -1.25 -7.01 -32.20
C ALA A 268 0.15 -7.58 -32.48
N GLU A 269 0.41 -8.09 -33.68
CA GLU A 269 1.73 -8.56 -34.11
C GLU A 269 2.76 -7.42 -34.11
N ILE A 270 2.41 -6.25 -34.64
CA ILE A 270 3.30 -5.07 -34.65
C ILE A 270 3.65 -4.63 -33.22
N LYS A 271 2.66 -4.51 -32.33
CA LYS A 271 2.88 -4.14 -30.93
C LYS A 271 3.73 -5.18 -30.19
N PHE A 272 3.39 -6.46 -30.34
CA PHE A 272 4.13 -7.58 -29.76
C PHE A 272 5.59 -7.54 -30.21
N ASP A 273 5.83 -7.42 -31.50
CA ASP A 273 7.15 -7.47 -32.08
C ASP A 273 8.00 -6.26 -31.68
N ARG A 274 7.41 -5.05 -31.66
CA ARG A 274 8.06 -3.84 -31.15
C ARG A 274 8.50 -3.98 -29.69
N VAL A 275 7.59 -4.42 -28.82
CA VAL A 275 7.87 -4.61 -27.38
C VAL A 275 8.91 -5.70 -27.17
N SER A 276 8.70 -6.88 -27.74
CA SER A 276 9.59 -8.02 -27.55
C SER A 276 11.00 -7.74 -28.06
N ARG A 277 11.16 -7.17 -29.26
CA ARG A 277 12.49 -6.78 -29.79
C ARG A 277 13.15 -5.70 -28.95
N PHE A 278 12.40 -4.71 -28.46
CA PHE A 278 12.96 -3.67 -27.60
C PHE A 278 13.59 -4.29 -26.34
N VAL A 279 12.84 -5.17 -25.67
CA VAL A 279 13.31 -5.83 -24.46
C VAL A 279 14.48 -6.77 -24.77
N THR A 280 14.37 -7.68 -25.75
CA THR A 280 15.46 -8.62 -26.04
C THR A 280 16.73 -7.92 -26.51
N ASN A 281 16.63 -6.86 -27.30
CA ASN A 281 17.80 -6.10 -27.75
C ASN A 281 18.49 -5.38 -26.59
N TYR A 282 17.75 -4.99 -25.53
CA TYR A 282 18.35 -4.36 -24.36
C TYR A 282 19.23 -5.35 -23.58
N PHE A 283 18.84 -6.62 -23.54
CA PHE A 283 19.56 -7.71 -22.86
C PHE A 283 20.51 -8.51 -23.78
N ASP A 284 20.62 -8.14 -25.06
CA ASP A 284 21.38 -8.90 -26.07
C ASP A 284 20.97 -10.39 -26.13
N ASP A 285 19.65 -10.63 -26.02
CA ASP A 285 19.09 -11.98 -25.93
C ASP A 285 18.60 -12.50 -27.28
N ARG A 286 19.01 -13.73 -27.60
CA ARG A 286 18.66 -14.46 -28.82
C ARG A 286 18.07 -15.84 -28.53
N ASP A 287 17.83 -16.18 -27.27
CA ASP A 287 17.28 -17.47 -26.91
C ASP A 287 15.84 -17.63 -27.40
N LYS A 288 15.49 -18.87 -27.75
CA LYS A 288 14.11 -19.22 -28.11
C LYS A 288 13.33 -19.65 -26.88
N PHE A 289 12.18 -19.04 -26.64
CA PHE A 289 11.31 -19.43 -25.52
C PHE A 289 9.83 -19.14 -25.81
N LYS A 290 8.96 -19.84 -25.07
CA LYS A 290 7.51 -19.68 -25.11
C LYS A 290 7.03 -19.07 -23.80
N LEU A 291 6.15 -18.06 -23.86
CA LEU A 291 5.52 -17.45 -22.68
C LEU A 291 4.00 -17.48 -22.78
N LEU A 292 3.33 -17.51 -21.63
CA LEU A 292 1.90 -17.23 -21.49
C LEU A 292 1.78 -15.89 -20.76
N ILE A 293 1.23 -14.87 -21.44
CA ILE A 293 1.17 -13.49 -20.96
C ILE A 293 -0.30 -13.04 -20.92
N PRO A 294 -1.07 -13.48 -19.91
CA PRO A 294 -2.45 -13.08 -19.78
C PRO A 294 -2.58 -11.70 -19.13
N LYS A 295 -3.69 -11.01 -19.39
CA LYS A 295 -4.03 -9.73 -18.79
C LYS A 295 -4.04 -9.80 -17.26
N SER A 296 -4.42 -10.94 -16.69
CA SER A 296 -4.42 -11.15 -15.24
C SER A 296 -3.05 -10.85 -14.59
N ASP A 297 -1.93 -10.99 -15.32
CA ASP A 297 -0.60 -10.66 -14.78
C ASP A 297 -0.43 -9.16 -14.53
N TYR A 298 -1.02 -8.33 -15.38
CA TYR A 298 -1.11 -6.89 -15.17
C TYR A 298 -2.05 -6.56 -14.02
N ASP A 299 -3.21 -7.22 -13.95
CA ASP A 299 -4.23 -6.94 -12.93
C ASP A 299 -3.74 -7.24 -11.49
N LEU A 300 -2.73 -8.12 -11.33
CA LEU A 300 -2.07 -8.38 -10.05
C LEU A 300 -1.18 -7.22 -9.56
N ASN A 301 -0.57 -6.46 -10.47
CA ASN A 301 0.24 -5.28 -10.15
C ASN A 301 0.13 -4.29 -11.33
N PRO A 302 -0.99 -3.54 -11.43
CA PRO A 302 -1.21 -2.59 -12.51
C PRO A 302 -0.37 -1.31 -12.34
N PHE A 303 -0.38 -0.41 -13.32
CA PHE A 303 0.03 0.96 -13.05
C PHE A 303 -1.06 1.62 -12.21
N TYR A 304 -0.70 2.16 -11.05
CA TYR A 304 -1.64 2.85 -10.16
C TYR A 304 -1.80 4.30 -10.60
N GLY A 305 -2.98 4.65 -11.10
CA GLY A 305 -3.27 5.97 -11.66
C GLY A 305 -4.59 6.02 -12.44
N LEU A 306 -4.78 7.08 -13.23
CA LEU A 306 -6.00 7.31 -14.02
C LEU A 306 -6.18 6.29 -15.17
N ASN A 307 -5.14 5.53 -15.50
CA ASN A 307 -5.17 4.45 -16.47
C ASN A 307 -6.02 3.24 -16.03
N GLN A 308 -6.41 3.16 -14.76
CA GLN A 308 -7.31 2.12 -14.24
C GLN A 308 -8.79 2.49 -14.39
N LEU A 309 -9.10 3.73 -14.79
CA LEU A 309 -10.48 4.13 -15.03
C LEU A 309 -11.06 3.34 -16.21
N PRO A 310 -12.35 3.00 -16.18
CA PRO A 310 -13.06 2.46 -17.34
C PRO A 310 -12.77 3.25 -18.62
N SER A 311 -12.68 2.58 -19.77
CA SER A 311 -12.26 3.19 -21.05
C SER A 311 -13.08 4.44 -21.42
N PHE A 312 -14.38 4.47 -21.11
CA PHE A 312 -15.25 5.62 -21.40
C PHE A 312 -14.89 6.90 -20.62
N ILE A 313 -14.21 6.80 -19.47
CA ILE A 313 -13.72 7.95 -18.68
C ILE A 313 -12.19 8.05 -18.61
N SER A 314 -11.45 7.03 -19.04
CA SER A 314 -9.99 7.04 -19.06
C SER A 314 -9.46 8.21 -19.89
N PRO A 315 -8.42 8.92 -19.44
CA PRO A 315 -7.82 10.01 -20.20
C PRO A 315 -6.79 9.54 -21.23
N PHE A 316 -6.55 8.24 -21.34
CA PHE A 316 -5.58 7.63 -22.23
C PHE A 316 -6.26 6.91 -23.39
N SER A 317 -5.60 6.82 -24.54
CA SER A 317 -6.12 6.07 -25.68
C SER A 317 -6.03 4.56 -25.42
N ASP A 318 -7.01 3.81 -25.92
CA ASP A 318 -7.03 2.35 -25.80
C ASP A 318 -5.78 1.70 -26.42
N GLN A 319 -5.29 2.26 -27.53
CA GLN A 319 -4.06 1.79 -28.19
C GLN A 319 -2.84 1.86 -27.27
N PHE A 320 -2.67 2.98 -26.56
CA PHE A 320 -1.60 3.18 -25.59
C PHE A 320 -1.76 2.25 -24.38
N LEU A 321 -2.97 2.17 -23.82
CA LEU A 321 -3.27 1.33 -22.66
C LEU A 321 -2.97 -0.15 -22.93
N GLU A 322 -3.45 -0.68 -24.05
CA GLU A 322 -3.25 -2.08 -24.44
C GLU A 322 -1.76 -2.41 -24.58
N GLU A 323 -0.95 -1.49 -25.11
CA GLU A 323 0.48 -1.72 -25.27
C GLU A 323 1.29 -1.57 -23.99
N ILE A 324 0.97 -0.61 -23.10
CA ILE A 324 1.66 -0.52 -21.80
C ILE A 324 1.29 -1.67 -20.87
N VAL A 325 0.05 -2.18 -20.98
CA VAL A 325 -0.39 -3.40 -20.29
C VAL A 325 0.44 -4.59 -20.78
N PHE A 326 0.53 -4.75 -22.11
CA PHE A 326 1.36 -5.80 -22.69
C PHE A 326 2.84 -5.67 -22.32
N LEU A 327 3.41 -4.47 -22.41
CA LEU A 327 4.80 -4.17 -22.04
C LEU A 327 5.11 -4.60 -20.61
N LYS A 328 4.29 -4.17 -19.64
CA LYS A 328 4.50 -4.49 -18.23
C LYS A 328 4.44 -6.01 -18.00
N SER A 329 3.38 -6.67 -18.49
CA SER A 329 3.23 -8.12 -18.36
C SER A 329 4.33 -8.91 -19.07
N PHE A 330 4.77 -8.45 -20.25
CA PHE A 330 5.85 -9.08 -21.01
C PHE A 330 7.18 -8.98 -20.26
N VAL A 331 7.56 -7.77 -19.80
CA VAL A 331 8.83 -7.55 -19.09
C VAL A 331 8.87 -8.37 -17.80
N LYS A 332 7.79 -8.39 -17.01
CA LYS A 332 7.70 -9.23 -15.81
C LYS A 332 7.94 -10.71 -16.10
N ASN A 333 7.27 -11.27 -17.12
CA ASN A 333 7.44 -12.68 -17.49
C ASN A 333 8.82 -12.97 -18.09
N TYR A 334 9.37 -12.04 -18.88
CA TYR A 334 10.71 -12.13 -19.44
C TYR A 334 11.79 -12.15 -18.35
N LEU A 335 11.76 -11.22 -17.40
CA LEU A 335 12.71 -11.16 -16.29
C LEU A 335 12.63 -12.42 -15.40
N ASN A 336 11.43 -12.92 -15.15
CA ASN A 336 11.21 -14.18 -14.43
C ASN A 336 11.80 -15.41 -15.14
N GLN A 337 11.94 -15.38 -16.47
CA GLN A 337 12.57 -16.45 -17.23
C GLN A 337 14.11 -16.32 -17.24
N LYS A 338 14.62 -15.08 -17.17
CA LYS A 338 16.05 -14.79 -17.35
C LYS A 338 16.86 -14.72 -16.06
N ILE A 339 16.28 -14.23 -14.98
CA ILE A 339 16.98 -14.07 -13.71
C ILE A 339 16.61 -15.24 -12.79
N ASN A 340 17.62 -15.98 -12.33
CA ASN A 340 17.47 -17.16 -11.48
C ASN A 340 17.92 -16.86 -10.03
N LEU A 341 17.26 -15.90 -9.38
CA LEU A 341 17.48 -15.52 -7.99
C LEU A 341 16.26 -15.85 -7.15
N ASN A 342 16.44 -15.87 -5.82
CA ASN A 342 15.32 -15.86 -4.89
C ASN A 342 14.51 -14.56 -5.09
N LYS A 343 13.33 -14.68 -5.69
CA LYS A 343 12.46 -13.54 -6.03
C LYS A 343 12.01 -12.79 -4.79
N ARG A 344 11.81 -13.46 -3.66
CA ARG A 344 11.36 -12.84 -2.41
C ARG A 344 12.43 -11.91 -1.83
N GLU A 345 13.68 -12.36 -1.82
CA GLU A 345 14.83 -11.63 -1.26
C GLU A 345 15.44 -10.61 -2.22
N SER A 346 15.33 -10.85 -3.52
CA SER A 346 15.89 -10.00 -4.60
C SER A 346 14.81 -9.29 -5.41
N HIS A 347 13.59 -9.14 -4.85
CA HIS A 347 12.44 -8.55 -5.54
C HIS A 347 12.72 -7.14 -6.10
N TRP A 348 13.55 -6.35 -5.41
CA TRP A 348 13.97 -5.01 -5.82
C TRP A 348 14.62 -5.01 -7.20
N LEU A 349 15.35 -6.08 -7.56
CA LEU A 349 16.02 -6.19 -8.84
C LEU A 349 15.00 -6.48 -9.95
N TYR A 350 14.14 -7.48 -9.74
CA TYR A 350 13.10 -7.86 -10.70
C TYR A 350 12.18 -6.66 -11.00
N ASN A 351 11.64 -6.06 -9.94
CA ASN A 351 10.68 -4.98 -10.07
C ASN A 351 11.36 -3.66 -10.47
N GLY A 352 12.59 -3.39 -10.00
CA GLY A 352 13.36 -2.22 -10.40
C GLY A 352 13.73 -2.25 -11.88
N LEU A 353 14.19 -3.41 -12.40
CA LEU A 353 14.47 -3.58 -13.83
C LEU A 353 13.20 -3.49 -14.68
N GLU A 354 12.08 -4.01 -14.18
CA GLU A 354 10.78 -3.84 -14.83
C GLU A 354 10.47 -2.35 -15.06
N ILE A 355 10.54 -1.54 -14.01
CA ILE A 355 10.29 -0.09 -14.07
C ILE A 355 11.32 0.63 -14.94
N PHE A 356 12.60 0.26 -14.84
CA PHE A 356 13.66 0.81 -15.68
C PHE A 356 13.36 0.61 -17.18
N ILE A 357 13.05 -0.63 -17.59
CA ILE A 357 12.76 -0.98 -18.99
C ILE A 357 11.49 -0.29 -19.47
N ILE A 358 10.44 -0.24 -18.65
CA ILE A 358 9.20 0.48 -18.96
C ILE A 358 9.48 1.96 -19.21
N ASN A 359 10.24 2.60 -18.31
CA ASN A 359 10.62 4.01 -18.46
C ASN A 359 11.37 4.24 -19.78
N LYS A 360 12.36 3.42 -20.11
CA LYS A 360 13.11 3.51 -21.37
C LYS A 360 12.21 3.33 -22.59
N TYR A 361 11.29 2.37 -22.55
CA TYR A 361 10.35 2.12 -23.64
C TYR A 361 9.42 3.31 -23.87
N ILE A 362 8.79 3.82 -22.81
CA ILE A 362 7.84 4.93 -22.90
C ILE A 362 8.54 6.21 -23.35
N ASN A 363 9.76 6.51 -22.86
CA ASN A 363 10.51 7.67 -23.34
C ASN A 363 10.88 7.57 -24.83
N LYS A 364 11.02 6.35 -25.37
CA LYS A 364 11.35 6.14 -26.78
C LYS A 364 10.13 6.22 -27.71
N TYR A 365 9.01 5.60 -27.32
CA TYR A 365 7.85 5.42 -28.21
C TYR A 365 6.65 6.30 -27.85
N TYR A 366 6.59 6.82 -26.61
CA TYR A 366 5.47 7.61 -26.08
C TYR A 366 5.94 8.83 -25.25
N PRO A 367 6.94 9.63 -25.71
CA PRO A 367 7.53 10.71 -24.91
C PRO A 367 6.55 11.82 -24.52
N ASP A 368 5.55 12.07 -25.36
CA ASP A 368 4.59 13.18 -25.18
C ASP A 368 3.38 12.81 -24.31
N VAL A 369 3.24 11.54 -23.92
CA VAL A 369 2.13 11.10 -23.08
C VAL A 369 2.30 11.69 -21.68
N LYS A 370 1.37 12.56 -21.31
CA LYS A 370 1.34 13.23 -20.00
C LYS A 370 0.73 12.35 -18.92
N PHE A 371 1.07 12.63 -17.66
CA PHE A 371 0.55 11.89 -16.50
C PHE A 371 -0.98 11.92 -16.39
N LEU A 372 -1.62 13.03 -16.76
CA LEU A 372 -3.09 13.15 -16.78
C LEU A 372 -3.70 12.81 -18.15
N GLY A 373 -2.93 12.28 -19.10
CA GLY A 373 -3.38 12.02 -20.47
C GLY A 373 -4.00 13.27 -21.11
N ARG A 374 -5.17 13.12 -21.76
CA ARG A 374 -5.90 14.23 -22.38
C ARG A 374 -6.37 15.32 -21.41
N LEU A 375 -6.50 15.01 -20.11
CA LEU A 375 -6.93 15.98 -19.09
C LEU A 375 -5.85 17.03 -18.81
N SER A 376 -4.59 16.77 -19.17
CA SER A 376 -3.50 17.74 -19.03
C SER A 376 -3.76 19.06 -19.74
N ASN A 377 -4.60 19.08 -20.79
CA ASN A 377 -4.92 20.29 -21.55
C ASN A 377 -6.29 20.89 -21.17
N PHE A 378 -6.97 20.36 -20.16
CA PHE A 378 -8.36 20.73 -19.84
C PHE A 378 -8.45 21.94 -18.88
N GLY A 379 -9.27 22.92 -19.27
CA GLY A 379 -9.72 24.02 -18.40
C GLY A 379 -8.60 24.75 -17.64
N LEU A 380 -8.81 24.93 -16.33
CA LEU A 380 -7.84 25.57 -15.43
C LEU A 380 -6.66 24.65 -15.07
N ILE A 381 -6.80 23.34 -15.22
CA ILE A 381 -5.82 22.33 -14.80
C ILE A 381 -4.57 22.37 -15.69
N LYS A 382 -4.66 22.86 -16.93
CA LYS A 382 -3.50 22.95 -17.86
C LYS A 382 -2.30 23.75 -17.33
N ASN A 383 -2.56 24.70 -16.42
CA ASN A 383 -1.51 25.56 -15.84
C ASN A 383 -0.82 24.92 -14.62
N TYR A 384 -1.29 23.76 -14.17
CA TYR A 384 -0.78 23.03 -13.01
C TYR A 384 0.43 22.19 -13.38
N GLU A 385 1.35 22.00 -12.42
CA GLU A 385 2.57 21.22 -12.63
C GLU A 385 2.26 19.75 -12.87
N ILE A 386 1.25 19.19 -12.20
CA ILE A 386 0.80 17.80 -12.42
C ILE A 386 0.36 17.52 -13.87
N SER A 387 -0.10 18.54 -14.59
CA SER A 387 -0.53 18.42 -15.99
C SER A 387 0.66 18.41 -16.96
N LYS A 388 1.79 18.99 -16.55
CA LYS A 388 2.97 19.20 -17.40
C LYS A 388 3.91 18.00 -17.40
N ILE A 389 3.94 17.24 -16.31
CA ILE A 389 4.82 16.08 -16.17
C ILE A 389 4.46 14.96 -17.15
N ASN A 390 5.49 14.28 -17.63
CA ASN A 390 5.32 13.11 -18.49
C ASN A 390 4.86 11.90 -17.67
N PHE A 391 4.29 10.89 -18.34
CA PHE A 391 3.77 9.67 -17.69
C PHE A 391 4.82 9.01 -16.79
N ASN A 392 6.06 8.86 -17.27
CA ASN A 392 7.15 8.23 -16.53
C ASN A 392 7.58 8.97 -15.25
N GLU A 393 7.30 10.27 -15.12
CA GLU A 393 7.59 10.99 -13.89
C GLU A 393 6.72 10.54 -12.71
N LEU A 394 5.70 9.70 -12.95
CA LEU A 394 4.93 9.07 -11.89
C LEU A 394 5.84 8.29 -10.94
N PHE A 395 6.83 7.55 -11.44
CA PHE A 395 7.67 6.66 -10.62
C PHE A 395 8.38 7.47 -9.52
N LEU A 396 9.02 8.57 -9.93
CA LEU A 396 9.67 9.52 -9.06
C LEU A 396 8.72 10.17 -8.05
N ASN A 397 7.56 10.63 -8.52
CA ASN A 397 6.62 11.37 -7.67
C ASN A 397 5.95 10.48 -6.63
N TYR A 398 5.66 9.21 -6.97
CA TYR A 398 5.14 8.22 -6.03
C TYR A 398 6.19 7.82 -4.99
N SER A 399 7.45 7.58 -5.38
CA SER A 399 8.54 7.30 -4.43
C SER A 399 8.71 8.43 -3.41
N GLU A 400 8.78 9.68 -3.86
CA GLU A 400 8.87 10.85 -2.95
C GLU A 400 7.63 11.00 -2.07
N TYR A 401 6.44 10.68 -2.58
CA TYR A 401 5.20 10.76 -1.80
C TYR A 401 5.23 9.77 -0.63
N VAL A 402 5.66 8.52 -0.87
CA VAL A 402 5.73 7.48 0.17
C VAL A 402 6.85 7.79 1.19
N GLN A 403 7.99 8.31 0.74
CA GLN A 403 9.07 8.81 1.62
C GLN A 403 8.59 9.94 2.53
N ARG A 404 7.89 10.94 1.99
CA ARG A 404 7.32 12.07 2.78
C ARG A 404 6.19 11.68 3.73
N LEU A 405 5.62 10.49 3.57
CA LEU A 405 4.69 9.92 4.54
C LEU A 405 5.40 9.12 5.64
N ASN A 406 6.74 9.01 5.59
CA ASN A 406 7.55 8.12 6.41
C ASN A 406 7.05 6.66 6.30
N LEU A 407 6.71 6.21 5.10
CA LEU A 407 6.19 4.86 4.84
C LEU A 407 7.13 3.99 4.02
N HIS A 408 8.11 4.59 3.32
CA HIS A 408 9.07 3.84 2.50
C HIS A 408 9.80 2.82 3.37
N GLN A 409 9.95 1.58 2.94
CA GLN A 409 10.73 0.58 3.64
C GLN A 409 11.98 0.28 2.85
N LEU A 410 12.99 -0.23 3.56
CA LEU A 410 14.22 -0.74 2.97
C LEU A 410 13.94 -1.59 1.73
N ASP A 411 14.45 -1.19 0.56
CA ASP A 411 14.14 -1.86 -0.72
C ASP A 411 14.73 -3.28 -0.76
N ASP A 412 15.86 -3.51 -0.10
CA ASP A 412 16.58 -4.78 -0.16
C ASP A 412 16.10 -5.85 0.85
N GLN A 413 15.13 -5.51 1.71
CA GLN A 413 14.53 -6.43 2.67
C GLN A 413 13.66 -7.48 1.96
N SER A 414 13.41 -8.62 2.59
CA SER A 414 12.49 -9.63 2.04
C SER A 414 11.07 -9.05 1.86
N SER A 415 10.48 -9.26 0.68
CA SER A 415 9.15 -8.74 0.34
C SER A 415 8.03 -9.26 1.25
N GLU A 416 8.25 -10.34 2.01
CA GLU A 416 7.28 -10.83 3.00
C GLU A 416 7.03 -9.87 4.17
N PHE A 417 8.01 -9.01 4.48
CA PHE A 417 7.93 -8.00 5.53
C PHE A 417 7.46 -6.63 4.99
N MET A 418 7.33 -6.48 3.68
CA MET A 418 6.84 -5.25 3.08
C MET A 418 5.34 -5.11 3.22
N THR A 419 4.89 -3.89 3.53
CA THR A 419 3.51 -3.44 3.29
C THR A 419 3.18 -3.48 1.80
N ARG A 420 1.88 -3.56 1.43
CA ARG A 420 1.47 -3.67 0.03
C ARG A 420 1.96 -2.49 -0.81
N ILE A 421 1.89 -1.26 -0.27
CA ILE A 421 2.39 -0.07 -0.96
C ILE A 421 3.89 -0.13 -1.24
N ASN A 422 4.69 -0.70 -0.33
CA ASN A 422 6.13 -0.84 -0.56
C ASN A 422 6.43 -1.92 -1.58
N GLN A 423 5.74 -3.05 -1.50
CA GLN A 423 5.99 -4.17 -2.40
C GLN A 423 5.58 -3.89 -3.86
N GLU A 424 4.49 -3.15 -4.08
CA GLU A 424 3.98 -2.91 -5.45
C GLU A 424 4.37 -1.55 -6.05
N ILE A 425 4.58 -0.54 -5.22
CA ILE A 425 4.77 0.85 -5.66
C ILE A 425 6.13 1.37 -5.22
N ALA A 426 6.33 1.54 -3.91
CA ALA A 426 7.43 2.36 -3.41
C ALA A 426 8.81 1.78 -3.72
N SER A 427 9.07 0.51 -3.38
CA SER A 427 10.35 -0.15 -3.67
C SER A 427 10.57 -0.27 -5.19
N PRO A 428 9.66 -0.88 -5.99
CA PRO A 428 9.82 -0.96 -7.44
C PRO A 428 10.17 0.37 -8.11
N TYR A 429 9.46 1.45 -7.73
CA TYR A 429 9.66 2.76 -8.36
C TYR A 429 10.95 3.43 -7.85
N HIS A 430 11.25 3.31 -6.56
CA HIS A 430 12.48 3.84 -5.97
C HIS A 430 13.71 3.18 -6.59
N THR A 431 13.73 1.85 -6.65
CA THR A 431 14.84 1.10 -7.21
C THR A 431 14.95 1.30 -8.73
N GLY A 432 13.82 1.33 -9.45
CA GLY A 432 13.79 1.64 -10.89
C GLY A 432 14.37 3.03 -11.22
N VAL A 433 14.01 4.05 -10.45
CA VAL A 433 14.62 5.39 -10.59
C VAL A 433 16.11 5.38 -10.27
N GLY A 434 16.54 4.62 -9.26
CA GLY A 434 17.96 4.46 -8.93
C GLY A 434 18.75 3.81 -10.06
N LEU A 435 18.19 2.82 -10.75
CA LEU A 435 18.81 2.20 -11.93
C LEU A 435 18.94 3.19 -13.11
N ILE A 436 17.92 4.03 -13.33
CA ILE A 436 17.99 5.13 -14.32
C ILE A 436 19.13 6.09 -13.94
N TYR A 437 19.30 6.36 -12.65
CA TYR A 437 20.36 7.22 -12.16
C TYR A 437 21.75 6.60 -12.35
N ILE A 438 21.94 5.32 -12.05
CA ILE A 438 23.19 4.59 -12.32
C ILE A 438 23.56 4.69 -13.80
N GLU A 439 22.61 4.40 -14.70
CA GLU A 439 22.85 4.47 -16.14
C GLU A 439 23.28 5.88 -16.57
N SER A 440 22.72 6.93 -15.96
CA SER A 440 23.12 8.31 -16.26
C SER A 440 24.57 8.64 -15.87
N ILE A 441 25.13 7.92 -14.88
CA ILE A 441 26.51 8.08 -14.41
C ILE A 441 27.48 7.27 -15.28
N ILE A 442 27.18 5.98 -15.52
CA ILE A 442 28.13 5.06 -16.19
C ILE A 442 27.93 4.98 -17.71
N GLY A 443 26.81 5.50 -18.21
CA GLY A 443 26.41 5.46 -19.61
C GLY A 443 25.69 4.16 -20.01
N GLU A 444 24.83 4.25 -21.03
CA GLU A 444 23.97 3.16 -21.49
C GLU A 444 24.75 1.88 -21.87
N ASN A 445 25.88 2.01 -22.57
CA ASN A 445 26.66 0.86 -23.02
C ASN A 445 27.25 0.06 -21.85
N GLN A 446 27.70 0.74 -20.80
CA GLN A 446 28.24 0.10 -19.61
C GLN A 446 27.13 -0.50 -18.75
N PHE A 447 26.00 0.21 -18.64
CA PHE A 447 24.83 -0.30 -17.94
C PHE A 447 24.26 -1.57 -18.59
N LYS A 448 24.17 -1.64 -19.92
CA LYS A 448 23.76 -2.88 -20.62
C LYS A 448 24.67 -4.06 -20.29
N LYS A 449 25.99 -3.85 -20.18
CA LYS A 449 26.93 -4.89 -19.75
C LYS A 449 26.68 -5.31 -18.30
N LEU A 450 26.52 -4.35 -17.39
CA LEU A 450 26.19 -4.62 -15.99
C LEU A 450 24.92 -5.48 -15.86
N ILE A 451 23.85 -5.14 -16.59
CA ILE A 451 22.60 -5.90 -16.56
C ILE A 451 22.74 -7.29 -17.19
N LYS A 452 23.59 -7.44 -18.22
CA LYS A 452 23.95 -8.76 -18.76
C LYS A 452 24.65 -9.62 -17.70
N ASP A 453 25.60 -9.05 -16.96
CA ASP A 453 26.30 -9.76 -15.88
C ASP A 453 25.36 -10.13 -14.73
N VAL A 454 24.41 -9.26 -14.39
CA VAL A 454 23.35 -9.53 -13.42
C VAL A 454 22.53 -10.77 -13.78
N SER A 455 22.27 -11.01 -15.07
CA SER A 455 21.52 -12.20 -15.51
C SER A 455 22.29 -13.52 -15.35
N ALA A 456 23.61 -13.46 -15.21
CA ALA A 456 24.47 -14.63 -15.01
C ALA A 456 24.68 -14.99 -13.53
N VAL A 457 24.29 -14.09 -12.61
CA VAL A 457 24.45 -14.27 -11.17
C VAL A 457 23.44 -15.26 -10.61
N ASN A 458 23.89 -16.10 -9.68
CA ASN A 458 23.05 -17.11 -9.04
C ASN A 458 22.86 -16.85 -7.54
N SER A 459 23.43 -15.78 -6.97
CA SER A 459 23.19 -15.42 -5.57
C SER A 459 23.07 -13.93 -5.28
N LYS A 460 22.37 -13.59 -4.20
CA LYS A 460 22.27 -12.21 -3.67
C LYS A 460 23.65 -11.61 -3.35
N ILE A 461 24.58 -12.42 -2.86
CA ILE A 461 25.93 -11.98 -2.51
C ILE A 461 26.73 -11.61 -3.76
N GLU A 462 26.70 -12.48 -4.78
CA GLU A 462 27.30 -12.19 -6.09
C GLU A 462 26.69 -10.94 -6.71
N LEU A 463 25.37 -10.78 -6.61
CA LEU A 463 24.65 -9.60 -7.13
C LEU A 463 25.18 -8.33 -6.47
N TYR A 464 25.34 -8.33 -5.15
CA TYR A 464 25.86 -7.17 -4.43
C TYR A 464 27.31 -6.86 -4.83
N ASN A 465 28.14 -7.90 -4.97
CA ASN A 465 29.52 -7.76 -5.38
C ASN A 465 29.67 -7.17 -6.79
N LEU A 466 28.73 -7.44 -7.72
CA LEU A 466 28.74 -6.80 -9.04
C LEU A 466 28.65 -5.27 -8.97
N PHE A 467 27.81 -4.73 -8.10
CA PHE A 467 27.69 -3.27 -7.91
C PHE A 467 28.83 -2.72 -7.03
N ILE A 468 29.14 -3.38 -5.90
CA ILE A 468 30.14 -2.89 -4.94
C ILE A 468 31.56 -2.85 -5.54
N ASN A 469 31.91 -3.83 -6.36
CA ASN A 469 33.24 -3.96 -6.97
C ASN A 469 33.28 -3.47 -8.42
N TYR A 470 32.30 -2.66 -8.83
CA TYR A 470 32.23 -2.16 -10.19
C TYR A 470 33.45 -1.27 -10.51
N SER A 471 34.23 -1.64 -11.53
CA SER A 471 35.57 -1.06 -11.75
C SER A 471 35.58 0.32 -12.41
N LYS A 472 34.47 0.73 -13.05
CA LYS A 472 34.42 1.98 -13.84
C LYS A 472 33.87 3.17 -13.07
N ALA A 473 33.12 2.96 -11.99
CA ALA A 473 32.54 3.99 -11.14
C ALA A 473 32.20 3.41 -9.77
N ASP A 474 32.15 4.25 -8.73
CA ASP A 474 31.69 3.81 -7.42
C ASP A 474 30.17 3.67 -7.41
N LEU A 475 29.68 2.42 -7.37
CA LEU A 475 28.25 2.10 -7.24
C LEU A 475 27.90 1.56 -5.84
N LYS A 476 28.82 1.63 -4.86
CA LYS A 476 28.57 1.15 -3.49
C LYS A 476 27.42 1.89 -2.83
N TRP A 477 27.29 3.19 -3.10
CA TRP A 477 26.19 4.03 -2.61
C TRP A 477 24.82 3.45 -2.96
N PHE A 478 24.68 2.83 -4.14
CA PHE A 478 23.40 2.28 -4.58
C PHE A 478 22.97 1.11 -3.69
N ILE A 479 23.90 0.20 -3.38
CA ILE A 479 23.61 -0.97 -2.54
C ILE A 479 23.51 -0.59 -1.06
N LYS A 480 24.42 0.24 -0.55
CA LYS A 480 24.53 0.52 0.89
C LYS A 480 23.60 1.64 1.35
N ASP A 481 23.59 2.75 0.64
CA ASP A 481 22.94 3.98 1.11
C ASP A 481 21.54 4.15 0.49
N TYR A 482 21.35 3.74 -0.77
CA TYR A 482 20.08 3.94 -1.49
C TYR A 482 19.07 2.82 -1.27
N ILE A 483 19.37 1.58 -1.67
CA ILE A 483 18.45 0.44 -1.48
C ILE A 483 18.62 -0.24 -0.12
N GLY A 484 19.81 -0.11 0.46
CA GLY A 484 20.26 -0.71 1.72
C GLY A 484 19.95 0.14 2.96
N ASN A 485 19.32 1.30 2.79
CA ASN A 485 18.82 2.12 3.89
C ASN A 485 17.36 2.55 3.63
N ARG A 486 16.61 2.72 4.71
CA ARG A 486 15.24 3.25 4.71
C ARG A 486 15.21 4.78 4.72
N GLN A 487 16.25 5.43 5.22
CA GLN A 487 16.24 6.88 5.35
C GLN A 487 16.23 7.54 3.96
N SER A 488 15.43 8.58 3.83
CA SER A 488 15.30 9.30 2.56
C SER A 488 16.54 10.15 2.27
N ILE A 489 16.99 10.19 1.02
CA ILE A 489 17.99 11.16 0.56
C ILE A 489 17.40 12.58 0.66
N ASP A 490 18.17 13.53 1.18
CA ASP A 490 17.82 14.95 1.18
C ASP A 490 19.07 15.78 0.91
N LEU A 491 19.37 15.98 -0.37
CA LEU A 491 20.44 16.90 -0.79
C LEU A 491 19.98 18.33 -0.52
N LYS A 492 20.92 19.25 -0.37
CA LYS A 492 20.61 20.67 -0.16
C LYS A 492 21.75 21.51 -0.68
N ILE A 493 21.42 22.55 -1.45
CA ILE A 493 22.40 23.53 -1.91
C ILE A 493 22.23 24.87 -1.19
N ARG A 494 23.37 25.48 -0.81
CA ARG A 494 23.43 26.81 -0.21
C ARG A 494 24.57 27.62 -0.82
N LYS A 495 24.37 28.92 -1.03
CA LYS A 495 25.41 29.85 -1.46
C LYS A 495 26.30 30.24 -0.27
N ILE A 496 27.62 30.16 -0.44
CA ILE A 496 28.61 30.67 0.52
C ILE A 496 29.09 32.05 0.06
N ASP A 497 29.50 32.14 -1.21
CA ASP A 497 29.99 33.36 -1.84
C ASP A 497 29.43 33.48 -3.27
N LEU A 498 29.83 34.49 -4.05
CA LEU A 498 29.35 34.74 -5.42
C LEU A 498 29.39 33.48 -6.30
N ASP A 499 30.53 32.81 -6.33
CA ASP A 499 30.81 31.65 -7.20
C ASP A 499 31.00 30.34 -6.42
N THR A 500 30.81 30.38 -5.10
CA THR A 500 31.03 29.22 -4.21
C THR A 500 29.74 28.78 -3.54
N TYR A 501 29.41 27.51 -3.71
CA TYR A 501 28.22 26.88 -3.15
C TYR A 501 28.65 25.71 -2.27
N ILE A 502 27.76 25.28 -1.39
CA ILE A 502 27.92 24.06 -0.60
C ILE A 502 26.72 23.17 -0.82
N VAL A 503 26.99 21.91 -1.15
CA VAL A 503 25.99 20.85 -1.18
C VAL A 503 26.19 19.96 0.03
N THR A 504 25.10 19.64 0.73
CA THR A 504 25.07 18.77 1.91
C THR A 504 23.99 17.72 1.74
N GLU A 505 24.19 16.51 2.29
CA GLU A 505 23.16 15.49 2.42
C GLU A 505 22.79 15.33 3.90
N LYS A 506 21.50 15.22 4.21
CA LYS A 506 20.98 15.28 5.59
C LYS A 506 21.43 14.11 6.48
N ASN A 507 21.59 12.93 5.92
CA ASN A 507 21.92 11.68 6.61
C ASN A 507 23.38 11.24 6.37
N ASP A 508 24.21 12.11 5.79
CA ASP A 508 25.62 11.88 5.47
C ASP A 508 25.85 10.73 4.45
N PHE A 509 24.91 10.54 3.51
CA PHE A 509 25.08 9.57 2.43
C PHE A 509 26.05 10.06 1.35
N LYS A 510 26.94 9.17 0.90
CA LYS A 510 27.96 9.45 -0.12
C LYS A 510 27.44 9.12 -1.51
N ILE A 511 26.49 9.93 -1.97
CA ILE A 511 25.82 9.71 -3.25
C ILE A 511 26.34 10.70 -4.28
N PRO A 512 26.74 10.25 -5.49
CA PRO A 512 27.14 11.15 -6.56
C PRO A 512 25.96 12.03 -7.00
N TYR A 513 26.21 13.31 -7.22
CA TYR A 513 25.20 14.28 -7.66
C TYR A 513 25.74 15.18 -8.76
N THR A 514 24.82 15.72 -9.57
CA THR A 514 25.15 16.75 -10.56
C THR A 514 24.76 18.12 -10.04
N VAL A 515 25.55 19.13 -10.37
CA VAL A 515 25.17 20.54 -10.18
C VAL A 515 25.14 21.21 -11.53
N GLY A 516 24.00 21.81 -11.85
CA GLY A 516 23.82 22.55 -13.09
C GLY A 516 23.41 24.00 -12.88
N LEU A 517 23.80 24.83 -13.85
CA LEU A 517 23.41 26.23 -13.97
C LEU A 517 22.33 26.35 -15.03
N ILE A 518 21.29 27.12 -14.72
CA ILE A 518 20.06 27.18 -15.51
C ILE A 518 19.74 28.64 -15.81
N GLU A 519 19.61 28.93 -17.09
CA GLU A 519 19.26 30.24 -17.65
C GLU A 519 18.09 30.04 -18.62
N ASN A 520 17.01 30.83 -18.47
CA ASN A 520 15.83 30.73 -19.32
C ASN A 520 15.29 29.29 -19.45
N ASP A 521 15.22 28.58 -18.31
CA ASP A 521 14.82 27.18 -18.18
C ASP A 521 15.70 26.14 -18.93
N SER A 522 16.83 26.57 -19.50
CA SER A 522 17.81 25.72 -20.19
C SER A 522 19.04 25.50 -19.33
N ILE A 523 19.59 24.28 -19.35
CA ILE A 523 20.81 23.94 -18.61
C ILE A 523 22.01 24.36 -19.46
N ILE A 524 22.77 25.36 -18.99
CA ILE A 524 23.94 25.90 -19.71
C ILE A 524 25.27 25.30 -19.22
N PHE A 525 25.27 24.73 -18.01
CA PHE A 525 26.41 24.03 -17.42
C PHE A 525 25.93 22.89 -16.54
N SER A 526 26.66 21.77 -16.51
CA SER A 526 26.41 20.66 -15.60
C SER A 526 27.70 19.92 -15.29
N LYS A 527 27.95 19.62 -14.02
CA LYS A 527 29.12 18.87 -13.56
C LYS A 527 28.74 17.85 -12.48
N ILE A 528 29.33 16.66 -12.56
CA ILE A 528 29.16 15.58 -11.58
C ILE A 528 30.16 15.77 -10.42
N PHE A 529 29.71 15.51 -9.21
CA PHE A 529 30.49 15.49 -7.97
C PHE A 529 30.21 14.17 -7.24
N ASN A 530 31.25 13.56 -6.67
CA ASN A 530 31.13 12.29 -5.93
C ASN A 530 30.93 12.51 -4.43
N ASP A 531 31.41 13.63 -3.90
CA ASP A 531 31.34 13.96 -2.48
C ASP A 531 30.59 15.28 -2.27
N THR A 532 29.83 15.36 -1.18
CA THR A 532 29.21 16.61 -0.73
C THR A 532 30.27 17.54 -0.18
N GLY A 533 30.10 18.85 -0.38
CA GLY A 533 31.06 19.83 0.10
C GLY A 533 30.97 21.15 -0.65
N LYS A 534 32.05 21.93 -0.57
CA LYS A 534 32.18 23.17 -1.32
C LYS A 534 32.39 22.87 -2.79
N ILE A 535 31.69 23.61 -3.64
CA ILE A 535 31.80 23.54 -5.09
C ILE A 535 32.01 24.95 -5.64
N GLU A 536 32.84 25.04 -6.67
CA GLU A 536 33.03 26.25 -7.45
C GLU A 536 32.30 26.09 -8.78
N ILE A 537 31.52 27.13 -9.12
CA ILE A 537 30.79 27.19 -10.39
C ILE A 537 31.49 28.16 -11.34
N PRO A 538 31.40 27.97 -12.67
CA PRO A 538 31.98 28.90 -13.62
C PRO A 538 31.32 30.29 -13.54
N LYS A 539 32.09 31.33 -13.88
CA LYS A 539 31.66 32.74 -13.91
C LYS A 539 30.81 33.05 -15.14
N ILE A 540 29.64 32.43 -15.24
CA ILE A 540 28.65 32.66 -16.29
C ILE A 540 27.35 33.20 -15.70
N ASP A 541 26.53 33.86 -16.51
CA ASP A 541 25.20 34.30 -16.07
C ASP A 541 24.25 33.09 -15.96
N PHE A 542 23.32 33.13 -15.02
CA PHE A 542 22.30 32.11 -14.80
C PHE A 542 21.23 32.62 -13.84
N ASP A 543 20.03 32.05 -13.94
CA ASP A 543 18.91 32.33 -13.04
C ASP A 543 19.00 31.46 -11.77
N TYR A 544 19.26 30.16 -11.95
CA TYR A 544 19.25 29.17 -10.87
C TYR A 544 20.48 28.25 -10.88
N VAL A 545 20.89 27.84 -9.69
CA VAL A 545 21.75 26.67 -9.48
C VAL A 545 20.88 25.53 -8.96
N ALA A 546 21.00 24.36 -9.57
CA ALA A 546 20.19 23.18 -9.26
C ALA A 546 21.05 21.93 -9.06
N VAL A 547 20.69 21.13 -8.06
CA VAL A 547 21.22 19.77 -7.88
C VAL A 547 20.34 18.80 -8.66
N ASN A 548 20.95 17.88 -9.42
CA ASN A 548 20.28 16.87 -10.23
C ASN A 548 19.21 17.42 -11.20
N PRO A 549 19.54 18.44 -12.04
CA PRO A 549 18.55 19.06 -12.90
C PRO A 549 18.09 18.20 -14.08
N VAL A 550 18.92 17.23 -14.53
CA VAL A 550 18.63 16.34 -15.67
C VAL A 550 17.95 15.06 -15.21
N VAL A 551 18.70 14.18 -14.52
CA VAL A 551 18.21 12.92 -13.98
C VAL A 551 18.09 13.06 -12.46
N LYS A 552 16.89 12.76 -11.95
CA LYS A 552 16.51 13.06 -10.57
C LYS A 552 16.48 11.77 -9.75
N LEU A 553 16.88 11.86 -8.48
CA LEU A 553 16.62 10.83 -7.47
C LEU A 553 15.37 11.21 -6.65
N PRO A 554 14.66 10.23 -6.07
CA PRO A 554 13.63 10.50 -5.07
C PRO A 554 14.28 11.13 -3.85
N GLU A 555 13.79 12.30 -3.45
CA GLU A 555 14.34 13.04 -2.31
C GLU A 555 13.23 13.55 -1.39
N PHE A 556 13.52 13.60 -0.10
CA PHE A 556 12.57 14.04 0.92
C PHE A 556 12.10 15.46 0.66
N ASN A 557 13.00 16.39 0.31
CA ASN A 557 12.66 17.79 0.10
C ASN A 557 13.34 18.44 -1.11
N ARG A 558 13.08 17.95 -2.33
CA ARG A 558 13.60 18.54 -3.58
C ARG A 558 13.55 20.07 -3.73
N SER A 559 12.67 20.77 -3.03
CA SER A 559 12.66 22.24 -3.03
C SER A 559 13.99 22.82 -2.51
N ASN A 560 14.74 22.16 -1.65
CA ASN A 560 16.04 22.67 -1.16
C ASN A 560 17.21 22.46 -2.16
N ASN A 561 16.98 21.80 -3.29
CA ASN A 561 17.97 21.55 -4.35
C ASN A 561 18.12 22.69 -5.34
N TRP A 562 17.29 23.73 -5.23
CA TRP A 562 17.25 24.85 -6.15
C TRP A 562 17.49 26.16 -5.40
N LEU A 563 18.42 26.96 -5.93
CA LEU A 563 18.76 28.27 -5.39
C LEU A 563 18.78 29.33 -6.51
N TYR A 564 18.16 30.47 -6.25
CA TYR A 564 18.16 31.62 -7.16
C TYR A 564 19.44 32.45 -6.97
N ARG A 565 20.09 32.85 -8.08
CA ARG A 565 21.43 33.51 -8.08
C ARG A 565 21.52 34.71 -7.15
N ASN A 566 20.49 35.57 -7.17
CA ASN A 566 20.46 36.86 -6.48
C ASN A 566 19.93 36.80 -5.04
N SER A 567 19.52 35.63 -4.54
CA SER A 567 18.95 35.51 -3.21
C SER A 567 19.98 34.93 -2.21
N LYS A 568 20.44 35.75 -1.26
CA LYS A 568 21.29 35.30 -0.13
C LYS A 568 20.57 34.32 0.82
N SER A 569 19.24 34.33 0.87
CA SER A 569 18.41 33.60 1.87
C SER A 569 17.49 32.51 1.29
N ASN A 570 17.74 32.05 0.06
CA ASN A 570 16.87 31.13 -0.68
C ASN A 570 15.36 31.53 -0.69
N LEU A 571 15.09 32.82 -0.81
CA LEU A 571 13.75 33.36 -1.02
C LEU A 571 13.38 33.16 -2.49
N LYS A 572 12.33 32.37 -2.70
CA LYS A 572 11.81 32.05 -4.03
C LYS A 572 10.59 32.91 -4.32
N PRO A 573 10.29 33.17 -5.60
CA PRO A 573 9.06 33.85 -5.98
C PRO A 573 7.83 33.14 -5.38
N LEU A 574 6.95 33.92 -4.76
CA LEU A 574 5.67 33.45 -4.24
C LEU A 574 4.65 33.35 -5.38
N LYS A 575 3.94 32.22 -5.49
CA LYS A 575 2.86 32.02 -6.46
C LYS A 575 1.57 31.62 -5.75
N LEU A 576 0.49 32.34 -6.05
CA LEU A 576 -0.85 32.01 -5.60
C LEU A 576 -1.53 31.09 -6.64
N LYS A 577 -2.06 29.94 -6.21
CA LYS A 577 -2.70 28.95 -7.08
C LYS A 577 -4.06 28.50 -6.53
N PHE A 578 -4.99 28.17 -7.42
CA PHE A 578 -6.37 27.78 -7.07
C PHE A 578 -6.48 26.27 -6.80
N ILE A 579 -6.43 25.83 -5.53
CA ILE A 579 -6.33 24.41 -5.11
C ILE A 579 -4.88 23.86 -5.24
N GLY A 580 -4.57 22.82 -4.46
CA GLY A 580 -3.24 22.19 -4.36
C GLY A 580 -2.71 21.57 -5.67
N ASP A 581 -1.40 21.65 -5.86
CA ASP A 581 -0.66 21.17 -7.05
C ASP A 581 0.57 20.34 -6.63
N LEU A 582 1.27 19.77 -7.61
CA LEU A 582 2.63 19.27 -7.46
C LEU A 582 3.60 20.42 -7.18
N GLU A 583 4.66 20.14 -6.42
CA GLU A 583 5.64 21.16 -6.06
C GLU A 583 6.54 21.50 -7.25
N ASN A 584 6.74 22.79 -7.50
CA ASN A 584 7.76 23.28 -8.42
C ASN A 584 8.93 23.84 -7.59
N PRO A 585 10.14 23.24 -7.65
CA PRO A 585 11.28 23.72 -6.89
C PRO A 585 11.67 25.18 -7.19
N LYS A 586 11.25 25.77 -8.31
CA LYS A 586 11.58 27.16 -8.64
C LYS A 586 10.78 28.20 -7.82
N ASN A 587 9.60 27.83 -7.30
CA ASN A 587 8.66 28.78 -6.69
C ASN A 587 8.17 28.30 -5.32
N ARG A 588 7.69 29.23 -4.47
CA ARG A 588 6.92 28.90 -3.27
C ARG A 588 5.43 29.08 -3.58
N ASN A 589 4.66 28.00 -3.53
CA ASN A 589 3.22 28.06 -3.79
C ASN A 589 2.44 28.26 -2.48
N VAL A 590 1.45 29.15 -2.52
CA VAL A 590 0.34 29.23 -1.57
C VAL A 590 -0.94 28.99 -2.35
N TYR A 591 -1.73 28.03 -1.88
CA TYR A 591 -2.96 27.63 -2.52
C TYR A 591 -4.15 28.29 -1.82
N TYR A 592 -5.12 28.73 -2.59
CA TYR A 592 -6.40 29.23 -2.07
C TYR A 592 -7.53 28.34 -2.60
N ARG A 593 -8.47 27.99 -1.72
CA ARG A 593 -9.63 27.16 -2.03
C ARG A 593 -10.88 27.84 -1.45
N PRO A 594 -11.86 28.26 -2.28
CA PRO A 594 -13.16 28.68 -1.80
C PRO A 594 -13.87 27.49 -1.13
N GLU A 595 -14.47 27.74 0.02
CA GLU A 595 -15.25 26.75 0.77
C GLU A 595 -16.53 27.39 1.29
N ILE A 596 -17.58 26.60 1.43
CA ILE A 596 -18.84 27.04 2.03
C ILE A 596 -19.11 26.08 3.18
N THR A 597 -19.23 26.63 4.39
CA THR A 597 -19.63 25.87 5.56
C THR A 597 -21.01 26.28 6.02
N TYR A 598 -21.58 25.49 6.92
CA TYR A 598 -22.85 25.80 7.55
C TYR A 598 -22.83 25.42 9.02
N ASN A 599 -23.30 26.32 9.85
CA ASN A 599 -23.85 25.97 11.15
C ASN A 599 -25.10 26.81 11.42
N LEU A 600 -25.91 26.41 12.39
CA LEU A 600 -27.22 27.02 12.61
C LEU A 600 -27.13 28.53 12.92
N TYR A 601 -26.12 28.95 13.69
CA TYR A 601 -25.99 30.32 14.20
C TYR A 601 -25.37 31.24 13.17
N ASP A 602 -24.30 30.81 12.50
CA ASP A 602 -23.65 31.59 11.45
C ASP A 602 -24.40 31.57 10.11
N GLY A 603 -25.23 30.55 9.87
CA GLY A 603 -25.91 30.33 8.59
C GLY A 603 -24.97 29.75 7.54
N LEU A 604 -25.26 30.05 6.26
CA LEU A 604 -24.34 29.73 5.17
C LEU A 604 -23.13 30.67 5.25
N SER A 605 -21.94 30.10 5.32
CA SER A 605 -20.71 30.84 5.56
C SER A 605 -19.71 30.59 4.43
N PRO A 606 -19.76 31.37 3.34
CA PRO A 606 -18.75 31.32 2.29
C PRO A 606 -17.41 31.85 2.82
N GLY A 607 -16.32 31.23 2.41
CA GLY A 607 -14.99 31.55 2.88
C GLY A 607 -13.88 31.14 1.93
N ILE A 608 -12.65 31.50 2.29
CA ILE A 608 -11.43 31.17 1.57
C ILE A 608 -10.48 30.47 2.54
N ASN A 609 -9.97 29.33 2.10
CA ASN A 609 -8.94 28.55 2.80
C ASN A 609 -7.58 28.73 2.10
N LEU A 610 -6.61 29.27 2.82
CA LEU A 610 -5.23 29.45 2.37
C LEU A 610 -4.33 28.36 2.97
N ILE A 611 -3.69 27.58 2.11
CA ILE A 611 -2.81 26.46 2.51
C ILE A 611 -1.50 26.49 1.75
N ASN A 612 -0.40 26.02 2.35
CA ASN A 612 0.88 25.85 1.64
C ASN A 612 1.19 24.39 1.27
N ARG A 613 0.31 23.45 1.63
CA ARG A 613 0.48 22.02 1.31
C ARG A 613 -0.23 21.71 -0.01
N GLY A 614 0.51 21.16 -0.97
CA GLY A 614 -0.03 20.64 -2.23
C GLY A 614 -0.38 19.16 -2.10
N LEU A 615 0.01 18.36 -3.11
CA LEU A 615 -0.23 16.92 -3.12
C LEU A 615 0.70 16.13 -2.18
N LYS A 616 1.93 16.59 -1.98
CA LYS A 616 2.94 15.96 -1.12
C LYS A 616 2.96 16.61 0.27
N ASN A 617 3.19 15.81 1.30
CA ASN A 617 3.35 16.31 2.66
C ASN A 617 4.59 17.22 2.78
N ARG A 618 4.52 18.14 3.74
CA ARG A 618 5.59 19.09 4.08
C ARG A 618 5.81 19.07 5.59
N PRO A 619 7.07 19.20 6.06
CA PRO A 619 7.36 19.33 7.49
C PRO A 619 6.63 20.51 8.12
N PHE A 620 6.69 21.68 7.47
CA PHE A 620 5.92 22.86 7.87
C PHE A 620 4.70 23.04 6.97
N SER A 621 3.52 23.06 7.57
CA SER A 621 2.27 23.38 6.89
C SER A 621 1.45 24.39 7.67
N PHE A 622 0.72 25.23 6.94
CA PHE A 622 -0.27 26.12 7.51
C PHE A 622 -1.60 25.99 6.77
N GLU A 623 -2.67 26.25 7.49
CA GLU A 623 -4.03 26.36 6.99
C GLU A 623 -4.69 27.57 7.66
N ILE A 624 -5.08 28.56 6.86
CA ILE A 624 -5.76 29.76 7.32
C ILE A 624 -7.09 29.82 6.60
N PHE A 625 -8.15 29.49 7.32
CA PHE A 625 -9.51 29.48 6.81
C PHE A 625 -10.27 30.68 7.38
N THR A 626 -10.84 31.49 6.49
CA THR A 626 -11.61 32.68 6.83
C THR A 626 -12.95 32.61 6.13
N GLN A 627 -14.04 32.90 6.85
CA GLN A 627 -15.40 32.82 6.29
C GLN A 627 -16.28 33.94 6.85
N TYR A 628 -17.27 34.34 6.06
CA TYR A 628 -18.25 35.35 6.44
C TYR A 628 -19.54 34.67 6.93
N ALA A 629 -19.83 34.80 8.22
CA ALA A 629 -21.07 34.30 8.81
C ALA A 629 -22.25 35.17 8.38
N SER A 630 -23.10 34.66 7.47
CA SER A 630 -24.19 35.44 6.87
C SER A 630 -25.25 35.93 7.87
N LYS A 631 -25.55 35.16 8.91
CA LYS A 631 -26.52 35.55 9.96
C LYS A 631 -25.95 36.55 10.95
N GLU A 632 -24.73 36.30 11.42
CA GLU A 632 -24.06 37.11 12.46
C GLU A 632 -23.30 38.31 11.87
N LYS A 633 -23.19 38.38 10.54
CA LYS A 633 -22.50 39.45 9.78
C LYS A 633 -21.06 39.68 10.24
N ALA A 634 -20.35 38.60 10.59
CA ALA A 634 -19.02 38.64 11.18
C ALA A 634 -18.03 37.70 10.45
N LEU A 635 -16.74 38.05 10.49
CA LEU A 635 -15.67 37.18 10.02
C LEU A 635 -15.27 36.18 11.11
N VAL A 636 -15.35 34.91 10.76
CA VAL A 636 -15.03 33.75 11.61
C VAL A 636 -14.13 32.78 10.85
N GLY A 637 -13.63 31.73 11.48
CA GLY A 637 -12.76 30.75 10.83
C GLY A 637 -11.70 30.17 11.76
N SER A 638 -10.57 29.76 11.17
CA SER A 638 -9.50 29.06 11.89
C SER A 638 -8.13 29.29 11.30
N MET A 639 -7.11 29.24 12.16
CA MET A 639 -5.70 29.18 11.77
C MET A 639 -5.08 27.94 12.37
N ASN A 640 -4.29 27.21 11.59
CA ASN A 640 -3.63 26.00 12.03
C ASN A 640 -2.21 25.97 11.46
N TYR A 641 -1.21 26.12 12.33
CA TYR A 641 0.20 25.99 11.98
C TYR A 641 0.74 24.67 12.52
N ARG A 642 1.37 23.89 11.66
CA ARG A 642 1.82 22.55 11.97
C ARG A 642 3.27 22.38 11.55
N TYR A 643 4.11 21.96 12.48
CA TYR A 643 5.49 21.55 12.22
C TYR A 643 5.68 20.10 12.65
N GLN A 644 6.03 19.25 11.68
CA GLN A 644 6.20 17.82 11.86
C GLN A 644 7.67 17.44 11.68
N ILE A 645 8.22 16.76 12.68
CA ILE A 645 9.55 16.16 12.65
C ILE A 645 9.37 14.65 12.55
N ASP A 646 9.80 14.07 11.44
CA ASP A 646 9.73 12.63 11.22
C ASP A 646 11.08 11.97 11.48
N ASN A 647 11.03 10.77 12.07
CA ASN A 647 12.17 9.89 12.25
C ASN A 647 11.90 8.56 11.52
N GLU A 648 12.78 8.21 10.58
CA GLU A 648 12.60 7.04 9.73
C GLU A 648 13.13 5.75 10.38
N ILE A 649 13.91 5.85 11.46
CA ILE A 649 14.58 4.71 12.11
C ILE A 649 13.95 4.38 13.48
N ARG A 650 13.68 5.38 14.32
CA ARG A 650 13.22 5.17 15.71
C ARG A 650 11.72 5.00 15.81
N ASP A 651 11.26 4.18 16.76
CA ASP A 651 9.83 3.93 17.01
C ASP A 651 9.01 5.21 17.25
N ASN A 652 9.60 6.25 17.88
CA ASN A 652 9.08 7.62 17.78
C ASN A 652 9.29 8.12 16.36
N TYR A 653 8.34 7.79 15.48
CA TYR A 653 8.46 8.04 14.06
C TYR A 653 7.99 9.46 13.68
N SER A 654 7.27 10.15 14.55
CA SER A 654 6.73 11.49 14.25
C SER A 654 6.45 12.29 15.51
N THR A 655 7.02 13.50 15.60
CA THR A 655 6.71 14.50 16.62
C THR A 655 6.09 15.72 15.95
N LEU A 656 4.88 16.06 16.37
CA LEU A 656 4.03 17.09 15.79
C LEU A 656 3.90 18.26 16.77
N PHE A 657 4.29 19.45 16.33
CA PHE A 657 3.96 20.71 16.99
C PHE A 657 2.81 21.36 16.23
N ASN A 658 1.77 21.76 16.95
CA ASN A 658 0.58 22.34 16.36
C ASN A 658 0.16 23.59 17.14
N LEU A 659 -0.14 24.66 16.42
CA LEU A 659 -0.66 25.91 16.95
C LEU A 659 -2.00 26.18 16.27
N TYR A 660 -3.07 26.03 17.03
CA TYR A 660 -4.44 26.12 16.52
C TYR A 660 -5.16 27.33 17.09
N TYR A 661 -5.89 28.05 16.24
CA TYR A 661 -6.83 29.09 16.61
C TYR A 661 -8.14 28.84 15.89
N TYR A 662 -9.26 28.98 16.58
CA TYR A 662 -10.59 28.77 16.01
C TYR A 662 -11.57 29.76 16.60
N THR A 663 -12.48 30.27 15.78
CA THR A 663 -13.54 31.16 16.24
C THR A 663 -14.80 30.98 15.42
N ASN A 664 -15.95 30.94 16.09
CA ASN A 664 -17.27 30.77 15.47
C ASN A 664 -18.38 31.21 16.44
N HIS A 665 -19.65 31.16 16.04
CA HIS A 665 -20.77 31.41 16.95
C HIS A 665 -21.36 30.09 17.47
N TYR A 666 -21.63 30.02 18.77
CA TYR A 666 -22.24 28.85 19.40
C TYR A 666 -23.71 29.06 19.75
N ASN A 667 -24.18 30.30 19.68
CA ASN A 667 -25.57 30.71 19.76
C ASN A 667 -25.73 32.05 19.01
N LYS A 668 -26.97 32.51 18.83
CA LYS A 668 -27.26 33.81 18.22
C LYS A 668 -26.55 34.93 18.97
N ASN A 669 -25.79 35.77 18.27
CA ASN A 669 -24.97 36.87 18.82
C ASN A 669 -23.94 36.44 19.87
N LEU A 670 -23.58 35.15 19.98
CA LEU A 670 -22.62 34.67 20.98
C LEU A 670 -21.46 33.94 20.33
N ARG A 671 -20.31 34.62 20.28
CA ARG A 671 -19.06 34.13 19.71
C ARG A 671 -18.24 33.36 20.73
N TYR A 672 -17.41 32.44 20.23
CA TYR A 672 -16.33 31.85 21.00
C TYR A 672 -15.01 31.85 20.21
N GLN A 673 -13.92 31.73 20.95
CA GLN A 673 -12.57 31.67 20.47
C GLN A 673 -11.82 30.59 21.25
N VAL A 674 -11.02 29.79 20.54
CA VAL A 674 -10.18 28.74 21.12
C VAL A 674 -8.78 28.91 20.57
N PHE A 675 -7.80 29.06 21.47
CA PHE A 675 -6.39 29.03 21.14
C PHE A 675 -5.75 27.79 21.77
N SER A 676 -5.06 26.98 20.97
CA SER A 676 -4.50 25.72 21.41
C SER A 676 -3.12 25.41 20.82
N PRO A 677 -2.04 25.70 21.56
CA PRO A 677 -0.75 25.08 21.30
C PRO A 677 -0.76 23.63 21.81
N SER A 678 -0.17 22.73 21.03
CA SER A 678 -0.06 21.32 21.38
C SER A 678 1.18 20.66 20.78
N ILE A 679 1.65 19.63 21.47
CA ILE A 679 2.66 18.69 20.99
C ILE A 679 2.08 17.28 21.01
N GLN A 680 2.31 16.50 19.96
CA GLN A 680 1.93 15.10 19.88
C GLN A 680 3.13 14.27 19.44
N ILE A 681 3.47 13.24 20.21
CA ILE A 681 4.55 12.31 19.94
C ILE A 681 3.91 10.97 19.56
N ASN A 682 4.21 10.49 18.35
CA ASN A 682 3.62 9.28 17.79
C ASN A 682 4.64 8.15 17.72
N PHE A 683 4.19 6.96 18.09
CA PHE A 683 5.00 5.75 18.11
C PHE A 683 4.36 4.63 17.27
N ARG A 684 5.21 3.88 16.59
CA ARG A 684 4.87 2.64 15.90
C ARG A 684 6.09 1.70 15.95
N ASP A 685 5.89 0.43 15.63
CA ASP A 685 7.00 -0.48 15.40
C ASP A 685 7.63 -0.13 14.04
N ASN A 686 8.86 0.41 14.04
CA ASN A 686 9.56 0.73 12.79
C ASN A 686 10.22 -0.48 12.14
N LYS A 687 10.34 -1.61 12.85
CA LYS A 687 10.84 -2.88 12.28
C LYS A 687 9.74 -3.63 11.54
N ASP A 688 8.48 -3.47 11.94
CA ASP A 688 7.32 -4.03 11.26
C ASP A 688 6.23 -2.98 10.99
N LEU A 689 6.32 -2.30 9.85
CA LEU A 689 5.34 -1.28 9.46
C LEU A 689 3.94 -1.85 9.19
N ARG A 690 3.81 -3.17 8.96
CA ARG A 690 2.51 -3.84 8.78
C ARG A 690 1.74 -3.98 10.10
N SER A 691 2.43 -3.85 11.23
CA SER A 691 1.77 -3.83 12.53
C SER A 691 0.74 -2.71 12.57
N ASN A 692 -0.48 -3.02 13.00
CA ASN A 692 -1.54 -2.03 13.19
C ASN A 692 -1.42 -1.28 14.53
N ILE A 693 -0.41 -1.62 15.35
CA ILE A 693 -0.22 -1.02 16.67
C ILE A 693 0.29 0.41 16.52
N ARG A 694 -0.45 1.37 17.06
CA ARG A 694 -0.05 2.78 17.15
C ARG A 694 -0.21 3.26 18.58
N LYS A 695 0.73 4.09 19.04
CA LYS A 695 0.67 4.75 20.33
C LYS A 695 0.92 6.23 20.15
N SER A 696 0.30 7.09 20.95
CA SER A 696 0.67 8.50 20.98
C SER A 696 0.54 9.10 22.36
N ILE A 697 1.37 10.09 22.63
CA ILE A 697 1.31 10.95 23.80
C ILE A 697 1.06 12.36 23.29
N SER A 698 0.05 13.04 23.82
CA SER A 698 -0.28 14.41 23.45
C SER A 698 -0.34 15.31 24.66
N LEU A 699 0.26 16.50 24.56
CA LEU A 699 0.10 17.58 25.52
C LEU A 699 -0.50 18.77 24.78
N SER A 700 -1.58 19.32 25.32
CA SER A 700 -2.32 20.42 24.71
C SER A 700 -2.75 21.41 25.78
N MET A 701 -2.67 22.70 25.48
CA MET A 701 -3.31 23.74 26.27
C MET A 701 -4.49 24.26 25.45
N PHE A 702 -5.64 24.47 26.06
CA PHE A 702 -6.80 25.11 25.44
C PHE A 702 -7.10 26.38 26.22
N SER A 703 -6.99 27.54 25.59
CA SER A 703 -7.52 28.80 26.11
C SER A 703 -8.84 29.08 25.38
N VAL A 704 -9.93 29.13 26.15
CA VAL A 704 -11.27 29.37 25.63
C VAL A 704 -11.76 30.72 26.13
N ASP A 705 -12.22 31.54 25.19
CA ASP A 705 -12.90 32.80 25.46
C ASP A 705 -14.25 32.76 24.74
N LYS A 706 -15.35 32.81 25.50
CA LYS A 706 -16.70 32.81 24.96
C LYS A 706 -17.50 34.00 25.48
N GLU A 707 -18.29 34.57 24.60
CA GLU A 707 -19.33 35.52 24.96
C GLU A 707 -20.49 34.78 25.62
N ASN A 708 -21.24 35.47 26.47
CA ASN A 708 -22.42 34.92 27.12
C ASN A 708 -23.45 36.04 27.25
N ASN A 709 -24.74 35.71 27.23
CA ASN A 709 -25.77 36.69 27.52
C ASN A 709 -25.65 37.09 29.00
N ASN A 710 -25.73 38.39 29.28
CA ASN A 710 -25.72 38.94 30.64
C ASN A 710 -26.91 38.36 31.42
N GLU A 711 -26.69 37.32 32.23
CA GLU A 711 -27.55 36.84 33.34
C GLU A 711 -27.05 35.51 33.95
N ASN A 712 -26.20 34.72 33.28
CA ASN A 712 -25.83 33.40 33.79
C ASN A 712 -24.56 33.44 34.67
N LYS A 713 -24.71 33.89 35.94
CA LYS A 713 -23.60 34.02 36.92
C LYS A 713 -22.82 32.71 37.16
N ASN A 714 -23.43 31.56 36.90
CA ASN A 714 -22.84 30.23 37.14
C ASN A 714 -22.13 29.66 35.89
N SER A 715 -21.72 30.50 34.93
CA SER A 715 -20.93 30.09 33.76
C SER A 715 -19.70 30.96 33.57
N LEU A 716 -18.53 30.32 33.47
CA LEU A 716 -17.28 30.99 33.11
C LEU A 716 -17.22 31.32 31.62
N ASN A 717 -16.76 32.53 31.32
CA ASN A 717 -16.54 33.00 29.95
C ASN A 717 -15.11 32.73 29.47
N LYS A 718 -14.12 32.86 30.37
CA LYS A 718 -12.70 32.65 30.06
C LYS A 718 -12.14 31.55 30.94
N TYR A 719 -11.49 30.56 30.35
CA TYR A 719 -10.83 29.49 31.07
C TYR A 719 -9.73 28.83 30.25
N SER A 720 -8.75 28.28 30.95
CA SER A 720 -7.65 27.50 30.37
C SER A 720 -7.68 26.07 30.88
N ILE A 721 -7.43 25.12 29.99
CA ILE A 721 -7.40 23.68 30.29
C ILE A 721 -6.12 23.09 29.70
N PHE A 722 -5.31 22.48 30.55
CA PHE A 722 -4.19 21.64 30.13
C PHE A 722 -4.68 20.20 30.00
N ASN A 723 -4.38 19.55 28.90
CA ASN A 723 -4.79 18.18 28.62
C ASN A 723 -3.56 17.34 28.27
N LEU A 724 -3.35 16.28 29.05
CA LEU A 724 -2.37 15.23 28.80
C LEU A 724 -3.11 13.96 28.37
N GLY A 725 -2.84 13.53 27.14
CA GLY A 725 -3.47 12.36 26.53
C GLY A 725 -2.46 11.26 26.24
N TYR A 726 -2.87 10.01 26.47
CA TYR A 726 -2.24 8.80 25.95
C TYR A 726 -3.25 8.03 25.13
N TYR A 727 -2.84 7.57 23.95
CA TYR A 727 -3.66 6.80 23.04
C TYR A 727 -2.91 5.55 22.60
N TYR A 728 -3.62 4.42 22.60
CA TYR A 728 -3.17 3.14 22.08
C TYR A 728 -4.23 2.61 21.11
N SER A 729 -3.79 2.05 20.00
CA SER A 729 -4.69 1.38 19.07
C SER A 729 -4.04 0.18 18.40
N ASP A 730 -4.82 -0.87 18.18
CA ASP A 730 -4.54 -2.08 17.41
C ASP A 730 -5.77 -2.33 16.53
N ILE A 731 -5.80 -1.65 15.38
CA ILE A 731 -6.96 -1.59 14.50
C ILE A 731 -6.72 -2.54 13.33
N GLY A 732 -7.42 -3.66 13.29
CA GLY A 732 -7.48 -4.58 12.15
C GLY A 732 -8.91 -4.80 11.68
N ILE A 733 -9.08 -5.63 10.65
CA ILE A 733 -10.41 -5.92 10.09
C ILE A 733 -11.22 -6.90 10.94
N ILE A 734 -10.56 -7.87 11.57
CA ILE A 734 -11.19 -8.88 12.43
C ILE A 734 -11.32 -8.37 13.87
N LYS A 735 -10.26 -7.71 14.36
CA LYS A 735 -10.15 -7.20 15.72
C LYS A 735 -9.85 -5.71 15.66
N TYR A 736 -10.57 -4.93 16.43
CA TYR A 736 -10.36 -3.51 16.62
C TYR A 736 -10.26 -3.26 18.10
N LEU A 737 -9.19 -2.57 18.51
CA LEU A 737 -8.95 -2.20 19.88
C LEU A 737 -8.42 -0.77 19.91
N GLU A 738 -9.09 0.09 20.65
CA GLU A 738 -8.62 1.43 20.97
C GLU A 738 -8.71 1.65 22.48
N THR A 739 -7.73 2.33 23.03
CA THR A 739 -7.72 2.73 24.44
C THR A 739 -7.14 4.12 24.54
N SER A 740 -7.80 4.99 25.28
CA SER A 740 -7.31 6.35 25.52
C SER A 740 -7.46 6.74 26.97
N VAL A 741 -6.45 7.42 27.49
CA VAL A 741 -6.44 8.04 28.81
C VAL A 741 -6.21 9.54 28.59
N ASN A 742 -7.12 10.39 29.07
CA ASN A 742 -6.97 11.83 28.98
C ASN A 742 -7.14 12.44 30.37
N THR A 743 -6.16 13.21 30.81
CA THR A 743 -6.21 13.93 32.07
C THR A 743 -6.24 15.42 31.78
N GLU A 744 -7.26 16.10 32.30
CA GLU A 744 -7.49 17.52 32.11
C GLU A 744 -7.32 18.26 33.44
N PHE A 745 -6.57 19.36 33.41
CA PHE A 745 -6.30 20.23 34.55
C PHE A 745 -6.66 21.68 34.23
N SER A 746 -7.38 22.30 35.14
CA SER A 746 -7.77 23.71 35.10
C SER A 746 -7.82 24.25 36.54
N ASN A 747 -7.88 25.56 36.68
CA ASN A 747 -8.05 26.20 38.00
C ASN A 747 -9.35 25.74 38.69
N ASN A 748 -10.38 25.37 37.92
CA ASN A 748 -11.68 24.99 38.45
C ASN A 748 -11.86 23.48 38.64
N PHE A 749 -11.08 22.65 37.95
CA PHE A 749 -11.26 21.21 38.01
C PHE A 749 -10.01 20.45 37.60
N GLY A 750 -9.92 19.21 38.08
CA GLY A 750 -8.95 18.23 37.62
C GLY A 750 -9.68 16.92 37.43
N LYS A 751 -9.51 16.28 36.27
CA LYS A 751 -10.26 15.06 35.96
C LYS A 751 -9.51 14.12 35.04
N ILE A 752 -9.94 12.87 35.03
CA ILE A 752 -9.43 11.81 34.17
C ILE A 752 -10.56 11.13 33.41
N ASN A 753 -10.30 10.84 32.14
CA ASN A 753 -11.18 10.14 31.23
C ASN A 753 -10.46 8.89 30.71
N LEU A 754 -11.07 7.72 30.86
CA LEU A 754 -10.61 6.46 30.30
C LEU A 754 -11.64 5.97 29.29
N ILE A 755 -11.17 5.59 28.11
CA ILE A 755 -11.99 4.96 27.07
C ILE A 755 -11.33 3.66 26.68
N PHE A 756 -12.10 2.59 26.65
CA PHE A 756 -11.72 1.31 26.08
C PHE A 756 -12.77 0.93 25.04
N ASP A 757 -12.38 0.77 23.78
CA ASP A 757 -13.27 0.36 22.69
C ASP A 757 -12.72 -0.91 22.05
N TYR A 758 -13.53 -1.97 22.06
CA TYR A 758 -13.20 -3.25 21.47
C TYR A 758 -14.30 -3.67 20.51
N ARG A 759 -13.91 -4.04 19.29
CA ARG A 759 -14.80 -4.64 18.30
C ARG A 759 -14.20 -5.91 17.72
N LYS A 760 -15.04 -6.93 17.57
CA LYS A 760 -14.71 -8.20 16.95
C LYS A 760 -15.71 -8.53 15.84
N LEU A 761 -15.20 -8.88 14.67
CA LEU A 761 -15.99 -9.39 13.56
C LEU A 761 -15.92 -10.91 13.53
N PHE A 762 -17.05 -11.60 13.70
CA PHE A 762 -17.13 -13.06 13.71
C PHE A 762 -17.24 -13.64 12.30
N LYS A 763 -16.90 -14.93 12.13
CA LYS A 763 -17.02 -15.66 10.85
C LYS A 763 -18.41 -15.59 10.20
N SER A 764 -19.47 -15.39 11.00
CA SER A 764 -20.84 -15.14 10.52
C SER A 764 -21.05 -13.74 9.90
N ASN A 765 -19.99 -12.93 9.79
CA ASN A 765 -20.03 -11.52 9.40
C ASN A 765 -20.90 -10.65 10.33
N ARG A 766 -21.16 -11.12 11.55
CA ARG A 766 -21.76 -10.34 12.64
C ARG A 766 -20.66 -9.67 13.43
N GLN A 767 -20.87 -8.42 13.81
CA GLN A 767 -19.95 -7.69 14.67
C GLN A 767 -20.46 -7.65 16.11
N PHE A 768 -19.51 -7.65 17.03
CA PHE A 768 -19.74 -7.31 18.43
C PHE A 768 -18.82 -6.16 18.79
N GLN A 769 -19.36 -5.13 19.42
CA GLN A 769 -18.59 -3.98 19.91
C GLN A 769 -18.96 -3.72 21.36
N VAL A 770 -17.94 -3.41 22.17
CA VAL A 770 -18.08 -2.91 23.53
C VAL A 770 -17.21 -1.69 23.68
N ARG A 771 -17.81 -0.58 24.09
CA ARG A 771 -17.12 0.64 24.52
C ARG A 771 -17.36 0.84 26.00
N ILE A 772 -16.32 1.08 26.77
CA ILE A 772 -16.38 1.43 28.18
C ILE A 772 -15.81 2.83 28.32
N TYR A 773 -16.53 3.71 29.01
CA TYR A 773 -16.07 5.04 29.36
C TYR A 773 -16.13 5.23 30.88
N LEU A 774 -15.02 5.68 31.45
CA LEU A 774 -14.92 6.08 32.85
C LEU A 774 -14.45 7.53 32.92
N GLY A 775 -15.19 8.36 33.64
CA GLY A 775 -14.83 9.74 33.94
C GLY A 775 -14.84 9.98 35.45
N LYS A 776 -13.79 10.61 35.98
CA LYS A 776 -13.70 10.97 37.40
C LYS A 776 -13.07 12.34 37.57
N PHE A 777 -13.74 13.24 38.28
CA PHE A 777 -13.14 14.44 38.83
C PHE A 777 -12.35 14.10 40.10
N PHE A 778 -11.11 14.55 40.15
CA PHE A 778 -10.30 14.61 41.37
C PHE A 778 -10.74 15.79 42.24
N TRP A 779 -10.99 16.94 41.60
CA TRP A 779 -11.66 18.10 42.17
C TRP A 779 -12.51 18.78 41.11
N ASN A 780 -13.57 19.46 41.54
CA ASN A 780 -14.44 20.27 40.69
C ASN A 780 -15.02 21.41 41.52
N ASN A 781 -14.95 22.64 41.00
CA ASN A 781 -15.62 23.79 41.58
C ASN A 781 -17.05 23.87 41.03
N ASP A 782 -17.99 23.38 41.84
CA ASP A 782 -19.41 23.26 41.49
C ASP A 782 -20.14 24.61 41.38
N GLN A 783 -19.47 25.74 41.68
CA GLN A 783 -19.99 27.08 41.42
C GLN A 783 -20.25 27.34 39.93
N PHE A 784 -19.54 26.63 39.03
CA PHE A 784 -19.65 26.81 37.59
C PHE A 784 -20.19 25.57 36.90
N ASN A 785 -21.24 25.74 36.08
CA ASN A 785 -21.89 24.66 35.35
C ASN A 785 -21.16 24.23 34.06
N ASN A 786 -20.03 24.87 33.72
CA ASN A 786 -19.28 24.59 32.49
C ASN A 786 -18.75 23.15 32.42
N PHE A 787 -18.35 22.58 33.55
CA PHE A 787 -17.53 21.38 33.60
C PHE A 787 -18.28 20.22 34.25
N LYS A 788 -19.03 19.48 33.42
CA LYS A 788 -19.72 18.25 33.83
C LYS A 788 -19.48 17.15 32.82
N TYR A 789 -19.47 15.91 33.29
CA TYR A 789 -19.65 14.75 32.43
C TYR A 789 -21.09 14.68 31.97
N ASN A 790 -21.32 14.12 30.78
CA ASN A 790 -22.65 13.99 30.18
C ASN A 790 -22.80 12.61 29.53
N LEU A 791 -23.95 11.98 29.74
CA LEU A 791 -24.26 10.65 29.21
C LEU A 791 -24.43 10.63 27.69
N GLY A 792 -25.17 11.59 27.11
CA GLY A 792 -25.69 11.49 25.75
C GLY A 792 -25.21 12.57 24.77
N ARG A 793 -24.57 13.64 25.26
CA ARG A 793 -23.92 14.68 24.44
C ARG A 793 -22.52 14.95 24.98
N SER A 794 -21.67 15.60 24.20
CA SER A 794 -20.38 16.05 24.73
C SER A 794 -20.58 17.14 25.78
N GLY A 795 -19.61 17.29 26.70
CA GLY A 795 -19.60 18.42 27.64
C GLY A 795 -19.45 19.79 26.95
N GLY A 796 -18.99 19.82 25.70
CA GLY A 796 -19.03 20.99 24.82
C GLY A 796 -18.11 22.16 25.20
N TYR A 797 -17.47 22.15 26.37
CA TYR A 797 -16.69 23.27 26.91
C TYR A 797 -15.37 23.55 26.16
N LEU A 798 -14.84 22.62 25.36
CA LEU A 798 -13.69 22.89 24.48
C LEU A 798 -14.10 23.45 23.12
N PHE A 799 -15.39 23.42 22.78
CA PHE A 799 -15.92 23.83 21.48
C PHE A 799 -15.30 23.15 20.24
N LEU A 800 -14.79 21.93 20.39
CA LEU A 800 -14.16 21.16 19.30
C LEU A 800 -15.10 20.19 18.58
N ASP A 801 -16.26 19.83 19.16
CA ASP A 801 -17.19 18.89 18.52
C ASP A 801 -17.95 19.54 17.34
N ASN A 802 -18.09 18.82 16.22
CA ASN A 802 -18.72 19.35 15.00
C ASN A 802 -20.27 19.27 15.02
N TYR A 803 -20.91 19.93 15.99
CA TYR A 803 -22.37 20.07 16.02
C TYR A 803 -22.84 21.16 15.04
N LEU A 804 -23.87 20.86 14.25
CA LEU A 804 -24.56 21.86 13.42
C LEU A 804 -25.34 22.87 14.26
N GLY A 805 -25.95 22.40 15.35
CA GLY A 805 -26.70 23.20 16.32
C GLY A 805 -26.23 22.89 17.74
N ARG A 806 -25.10 23.47 18.16
CA ARG A 806 -24.45 23.16 19.45
C ARG A 806 -25.35 23.47 20.65
N SER A 807 -26.07 24.59 20.61
CA SER A 807 -26.96 25.03 21.70
C SER A 807 -28.39 24.50 21.55
N GLU A 808 -28.73 23.81 20.46
CA GLU A 808 -30.07 23.28 20.24
C GLU A 808 -30.44 22.19 21.24
N ARG A 809 -31.64 22.31 21.79
CA ARG A 809 -32.24 21.37 22.76
C ARG A 809 -33.49 20.67 22.22
N THR A 810 -34.06 21.17 21.13
CA THR A 810 -35.25 20.60 20.46
C THR A 810 -35.05 20.60 18.94
N GLY A 811 -35.97 19.94 18.21
CA GLY A 811 -35.92 19.85 16.75
C GLY A 811 -34.83 18.93 16.22
N LEU A 812 -34.72 18.84 14.89
CA LEU A 812 -33.86 17.88 14.19
C LEU A 812 -32.37 18.01 14.59
N LEU A 813 -31.83 19.22 14.71
CA LEU A 813 -30.40 19.41 15.01
C LEU A 813 -30.00 18.96 16.43
N SER A 814 -30.96 18.90 17.36
CA SER A 814 -30.73 18.35 18.70
C SER A 814 -30.57 16.83 18.71
N GLN A 815 -31.03 16.15 17.65
CA GLN A 815 -30.93 14.71 17.45
C GLN A 815 -29.56 14.26 16.93
N GLN A 816 -28.72 15.19 16.46
CA GLN A 816 -27.36 14.87 16.04
C GLN A 816 -26.60 14.20 17.18
N PHE A 817 -25.99 13.07 16.88
CA PHE A 817 -25.20 12.27 17.81
C PHE A 817 -23.73 12.32 17.39
N ILE A 818 -22.87 12.43 18.41
CA ILE A 818 -21.42 12.31 18.28
C ILE A 818 -21.00 11.39 19.41
N MET A 819 -20.24 10.34 19.09
CA MET A 819 -19.77 9.37 20.07
C MET A 819 -18.73 10.03 21.00
N ASN A 820 -19.18 10.63 22.09
CA ASN A 820 -18.34 11.29 23.09
C ASN A 820 -18.94 11.09 24.50
N GLY A 821 -18.13 11.22 25.55
CA GLY A 821 -18.57 10.99 26.93
C GLY A 821 -19.20 9.62 27.12
N GLY A 822 -20.37 9.58 27.77
CA GLY A 822 -21.10 8.34 28.06
C GLY A 822 -21.71 7.63 26.83
N GLY A 823 -21.75 8.28 25.66
CA GLY A 823 -22.17 7.65 24.41
C GLY A 823 -23.61 7.13 24.37
N PHE A 824 -24.51 7.58 25.24
CA PHE A 824 -25.92 7.15 25.27
C PHE A 824 -26.72 7.73 24.10
N LYS A 825 -27.62 6.91 23.53
CA LYS A 825 -28.45 7.29 22.38
C LYS A 825 -29.87 7.70 22.77
N SER A 826 -30.29 7.42 24.00
CA SER A 826 -31.56 7.94 24.54
C SER A 826 -31.35 9.29 25.24
N PHE A 827 -32.40 10.11 25.31
CA PHE A 827 -32.41 11.36 26.06
C PHE A 827 -32.91 11.12 27.49
N PHE A 828 -32.25 11.69 28.51
CA PHE A 828 -32.66 11.53 29.91
C PHE A 828 -32.83 12.87 30.62
N LYS A 829 -33.65 12.88 31.67
CA LYS A 829 -33.71 13.97 32.63
C LYS A 829 -32.46 13.94 33.52
N ASP A 830 -31.79 15.08 33.62
CA ASP A 830 -30.50 15.25 34.32
C ASP A 830 -29.39 14.24 33.92
N PRO A 831 -28.91 14.27 32.67
CA PRO A 831 -27.94 13.32 32.14
C PRO A 831 -26.48 13.67 32.51
N THR A 832 -26.27 14.50 33.53
CA THR A 832 -24.95 15.08 33.85
C THR A 832 -24.46 14.76 35.25
N THR A 833 -23.14 14.79 35.43
CA THR A 833 -22.51 14.64 36.75
C THR A 833 -21.27 15.50 36.90
N ASN A 834 -21.04 15.97 38.13
CA ASN A 834 -19.87 16.77 38.51
C ASN A 834 -18.74 15.97 39.16
N ASN A 835 -18.88 14.64 39.29
CA ASN A 835 -17.92 13.83 40.04
C ASN A 835 -17.53 12.54 39.30
N PHE A 836 -18.42 11.56 39.16
CA PHE A 836 -18.09 10.26 38.57
C PHE A 836 -19.12 9.77 37.54
N MET A 837 -18.62 9.21 36.44
CA MET A 837 -19.41 8.56 35.39
C MET A 837 -18.74 7.25 34.95
N LEU A 838 -19.50 6.16 34.91
CA LEU A 838 -19.10 4.91 34.28
C LEU A 838 -20.18 4.48 33.30
N THR A 839 -19.81 4.17 32.07
CA THR A 839 -20.76 3.72 31.05
C THR A 839 -20.20 2.58 30.22
N SER A 840 -21.10 1.74 29.70
CA SER A 840 -20.80 0.70 28.73
C SER A 840 -21.80 0.81 27.57
N ASN A 841 -21.29 0.83 26.34
CA ASN A 841 -22.09 0.79 25.11
C ASN A 841 -21.79 -0.53 24.41
N LEU A 842 -22.78 -1.39 24.27
CA LEU A 842 -22.70 -2.70 23.62
C LEU A 842 -23.46 -2.64 22.30
N ASN A 843 -22.86 -3.12 21.21
CA ASN A 843 -23.53 -3.30 19.93
C ASN A 843 -23.36 -4.74 19.44
N ILE A 844 -24.41 -5.33 18.89
CA ILE A 844 -24.39 -6.66 18.29
C ILE A 844 -25.07 -6.65 16.92
N GLY A 845 -24.39 -7.19 15.91
CA GLY A 845 -24.94 -7.30 14.56
C GLY A 845 -26.05 -8.33 14.48
N ILE A 846 -27.26 -7.88 14.12
CA ILE A 846 -28.44 -8.73 13.86
C ILE A 846 -28.44 -9.13 12.37
N TRP A 847 -28.32 -8.13 11.49
CA TRP A 847 -28.22 -8.27 10.04
C TRP A 847 -27.22 -7.25 9.48
N LYS A 848 -26.86 -7.34 8.18
CA LYS A 848 -25.70 -6.63 7.58
C LYS A 848 -25.55 -5.17 8.01
N TRP A 849 -26.64 -4.40 8.04
CA TRP A 849 -26.66 -2.99 8.41
C TRP A 849 -27.49 -2.70 9.67
N ILE A 850 -28.03 -3.74 10.31
CA ILE A 850 -28.92 -3.62 11.48
C ILE A 850 -28.23 -4.22 12.68
N GLU A 851 -28.03 -3.40 13.70
CA GLU A 851 -27.39 -3.77 14.95
C GLU A 851 -28.34 -3.49 16.12
N GLY A 852 -28.37 -4.37 17.11
CA GLY A 852 -28.97 -4.07 18.40
C GLY A 852 -27.94 -3.37 19.27
N TYR A 853 -28.36 -2.36 20.04
CA TYR A 853 -27.49 -1.70 21.01
C TYR A 853 -28.05 -1.76 22.43
N LEU A 854 -27.17 -1.74 23.41
CA LEU A 854 -27.45 -1.62 24.83
C LEU A 854 -26.44 -0.65 25.47
N ASP A 855 -26.93 0.45 26.00
CA ASP A 855 -26.19 1.42 26.78
C ASP A 855 -26.51 1.21 28.27
N LEU A 856 -25.48 1.14 29.11
CA LEU A 856 -25.56 1.03 30.57
C LEU A 856 -24.70 2.13 31.20
N GLY A 857 -25.15 2.72 32.29
CA GLY A 857 -24.50 3.91 32.84
C GLY A 857 -24.80 4.15 34.31
N MET A 858 -23.78 4.60 35.04
CA MET A 858 -23.85 5.04 36.42
C MET A 858 -23.28 6.45 36.54
N LEU A 859 -24.05 7.36 37.11
CA LEU A 859 -23.64 8.73 37.44
C LEU A 859 -23.67 8.94 38.94
N LYS A 860 -22.66 9.60 39.51
CA LYS A 860 -22.65 10.00 40.92
C LYS A 860 -22.14 11.43 41.04
N ASN A 861 -22.93 12.33 41.64
CA ASN A 861 -22.44 13.67 42.00
C ASN A 861 -21.61 13.60 43.30
N LYS A 862 -21.01 14.72 43.72
CA LYS A 862 -20.17 14.75 44.93
C LYS A 862 -20.94 14.33 46.20
N ASP A 863 -22.12 14.90 46.40
CA ASP A 863 -22.93 14.75 47.61
C ASP A 863 -24.31 14.12 47.32
N SER A 864 -24.36 13.16 46.40
CA SER A 864 -25.61 12.46 46.06
C SER A 864 -25.41 10.96 45.92
N ASP A 865 -26.52 10.23 46.00
CA ASP A 865 -26.57 8.83 45.61
C ASP A 865 -26.28 8.64 44.12
N SER A 866 -25.87 7.42 43.78
CA SER A 866 -25.63 7.00 42.41
C SER A 866 -26.95 6.86 41.65
N ARG A 867 -26.97 7.33 40.40
CA ARG A 867 -28.08 7.22 39.46
C ARG A 867 -27.71 6.27 38.35
N TYR A 868 -28.65 5.40 37.99
CA TYR A 868 -28.43 4.33 37.02
C TYR A 868 -29.30 4.52 35.79
N PHE A 869 -28.70 4.37 34.62
CA PHE A 869 -29.33 4.59 33.34
C PHE A 869 -29.12 3.37 32.44
N TYR A 870 -30.16 3.01 31.69
CA TYR A 870 -30.04 2.10 30.57
C TYR A 870 -30.80 2.63 29.35
N GLY A 871 -30.36 2.22 28.16
CA GLY A 871 -31.04 2.49 26.91
C GLY A 871 -30.75 1.38 25.91
N THR A 872 -31.76 0.96 25.16
CA THR A 872 -31.61 -0.09 24.14
C THR A 872 -32.46 0.21 22.93
N GLY A 873 -32.02 -0.26 21.77
CA GLY A 873 -32.73 -0.08 20.52
C GLY A 873 -31.99 -0.66 19.33
N LEU A 874 -32.35 -0.17 18.15
CA LEU A 874 -31.75 -0.57 16.89
C LEU A 874 -30.87 0.55 16.32
N ARG A 875 -29.72 0.18 15.76
CA ARG A 875 -28.84 1.04 14.98
C ARG A 875 -28.90 0.56 13.52
N LEU A 876 -29.17 1.50 12.63
CA LEU A 876 -29.02 1.31 11.19
C LEU A 876 -27.69 1.95 10.75
N ASN A 877 -26.75 1.10 10.37
CA ASN A 877 -25.40 1.46 9.96
C ASN A 877 -25.29 1.40 8.43
N LEU A 878 -25.68 2.49 7.76
CA LEU A 878 -25.67 2.60 6.31
C LEU A 878 -24.25 2.82 5.78
N LEU A 879 -23.51 3.71 6.45
CA LEU A 879 -22.09 3.93 6.20
C LEU A 879 -21.40 4.25 7.54
N PRO A 880 -20.52 3.36 8.04
CA PRO A 880 -19.91 3.52 9.36
C PRO A 880 -19.25 4.88 9.55
N ASP A 881 -19.52 5.52 10.69
CA ASP A 881 -18.99 6.82 11.11
C ASP A 881 -19.36 8.01 10.20
N PHE A 882 -20.14 7.79 9.13
CA PHE A 882 -20.55 8.81 8.18
C PHE A 882 -22.06 9.05 8.21
N PHE A 883 -22.85 7.97 8.13
CA PHE A 883 -24.31 8.05 8.18
C PHE A 883 -24.90 6.86 8.95
N GLU A 884 -25.41 7.16 10.13
CA GLU A 884 -26.00 6.17 11.04
C GLU A 884 -27.27 6.71 11.66
N LEU A 885 -28.25 5.83 11.88
CA LEU A 885 -29.51 6.14 12.56
C LEU A 885 -29.66 5.25 13.79
N TYR A 886 -30.14 5.84 14.88
CA TYR A 886 -30.41 5.16 16.14
C TYR A 886 -31.88 5.30 16.48
N PHE A 887 -32.54 4.17 16.67
CA PHE A 887 -33.95 4.01 16.99
C PHE A 887 -34.08 3.45 18.41
N PRO A 888 -34.23 4.30 19.45
CA PRO A 888 -34.48 3.83 20.81
C PRO A 888 -35.75 2.98 20.90
N ILE A 889 -35.74 1.91 21.68
CA ILE A 889 -36.91 1.05 21.92
C ILE A 889 -37.33 1.13 23.38
N SER A 890 -36.38 1.00 24.31
CA SER A 890 -36.62 1.09 25.75
C SER A 890 -35.47 1.79 26.45
N SER A 891 -35.76 2.52 27.52
CA SER A 891 -34.74 3.15 28.35
C SER A 891 -35.20 3.24 29.81
N SER A 892 -34.40 3.87 30.67
CA SER A 892 -34.83 4.25 32.02
C SER A 892 -36.08 5.16 32.06
N ASN A 893 -36.51 5.72 30.93
CA ASN A 893 -37.78 6.45 30.81
C ASN A 893 -38.99 5.54 30.53
N GLY A 894 -38.79 4.23 30.35
CA GLY A 894 -39.82 3.27 29.95
C GLY A 894 -39.75 2.88 28.48
N PHE A 895 -40.88 2.43 27.92
CA PHE A 895 -40.98 1.99 26.52
C PHE A 895 -41.12 3.19 25.57
N GLU A 896 -40.06 3.48 24.82
CA GLU A 896 -39.89 4.74 24.07
C GLU A 896 -40.85 4.85 22.87
N LEU A 897 -41.26 3.71 22.29
CA LEU A 897 -42.13 3.62 21.10
C LEU A 897 -43.59 4.02 21.36
N ASN A 898 -44.04 4.03 22.62
CA ASN A 898 -45.40 4.45 22.98
C ASN A 898 -45.57 5.98 22.98
N ASP A 899 -44.49 6.75 22.82
CA ASP A 899 -44.55 8.20 22.77
C ASP A 899 -44.98 8.67 21.37
N PHE A 900 -46.08 9.42 21.29
CA PHE A 900 -46.56 10.02 20.04
C PHE A 900 -45.51 10.93 19.35
N ARG A 901 -44.49 11.41 20.09
CA ARG A 901 -43.35 12.17 19.56
C ARG A 901 -42.09 11.32 19.39
N TYR A 902 -42.23 10.01 19.18
CA TYR A 902 -41.10 9.09 19.01
C TYR A 902 -40.05 9.57 18.00
N TYR A 903 -40.49 10.19 16.90
CA TYR A 903 -39.61 10.75 15.88
C TYR A 903 -38.59 11.78 16.43
N ASN A 904 -38.87 12.43 17.57
CA ASN A 904 -37.94 13.34 18.23
C ASN A 904 -36.82 12.64 19.00
N LYS A 905 -36.94 11.32 19.23
CA LYS A 905 -35.99 10.50 19.99
C LYS A 905 -34.99 9.78 19.08
N ILE A 906 -35.26 9.71 17.78
CA ILE A 906 -34.34 9.14 16.79
C ILE A 906 -33.09 10.03 16.76
N ARG A 907 -31.90 9.41 16.73
CA ARG A 907 -30.63 10.13 16.65
C ARG A 907 -29.88 9.76 15.39
N PHE A 908 -29.07 10.69 14.88
CA PHE A 908 -28.29 10.46 13.67
C PHE A 908 -26.84 10.91 13.79
N ILE A 909 -25.95 10.17 13.14
CA ILE A 909 -24.60 10.64 12.81
C ILE A 909 -24.62 11.06 11.35
N VAL A 910 -24.19 12.28 11.06
CA VAL A 910 -23.90 12.77 9.70
C VAL A 910 -22.54 13.45 9.76
N SER A 911 -21.57 12.90 9.02
CA SER A 911 -20.24 13.52 8.86
C SER A 911 -20.16 14.21 7.50
N TYR A 912 -19.79 15.48 7.47
CA TYR A 912 -19.49 16.22 6.23
C TYR A 912 -18.03 16.05 5.79
N ASN A 913 -17.22 15.32 6.56
CA ASN A 913 -15.81 15.13 6.26
C ASN A 913 -15.62 13.97 5.28
N LEU A 914 -15.62 14.29 3.98
CA LEU A 914 -15.34 13.32 2.91
C LEU A 914 -13.94 12.68 3.01
N GLU A 915 -12.99 13.27 3.74
CA GLU A 915 -11.66 12.66 3.95
C GLU A 915 -11.74 11.35 4.76
N SER A 916 -12.81 11.18 5.57
CA SER A 916 -13.07 9.94 6.30
C SER A 916 -13.29 8.74 5.36
N LEU A 917 -13.93 8.96 4.20
CA LEU A 917 -14.08 7.97 3.14
C LEU A 917 -12.72 7.58 2.56
N GLY A 918 -11.83 8.55 2.39
CA GLY A 918 -10.46 8.31 1.91
C GLY A 918 -9.65 7.36 2.82
N LYS A 919 -9.90 7.37 4.14
CA LYS A 919 -9.25 6.44 5.08
C LYS A 919 -9.65 4.98 4.82
N LEU A 920 -10.86 4.71 4.32
CA LEU A 920 -11.31 3.35 3.99
C LEU A 920 -10.48 2.76 2.84
N PHE A 921 -10.17 3.58 1.82
CA PHE A 921 -9.38 3.14 0.67
C PHE A 921 -7.88 2.98 0.98
N LYS A 922 -7.33 3.74 1.94
CA LYS A 922 -5.91 3.69 2.31
C LYS A 922 -5.53 2.44 3.12
N ARG A 923 -6.46 1.85 3.86
CA ARG A 923 -6.15 0.74 4.80
C ARG A 923 -5.57 -0.50 4.12
N ARG A 924 -5.99 -0.81 2.89
CA ARG A 924 -5.42 -1.94 2.13
C ARG A 924 -3.92 -1.79 1.84
N TRP A 925 -3.42 -0.56 1.83
CA TRP A 925 -2.09 -0.22 1.35
C TRP A 925 -1.02 -0.17 2.44
N LEU A 926 -1.43 0.11 3.68
CA LEU A 926 -0.56 0.52 4.78
C LEU A 926 -0.24 -0.60 5.76
#